data_AF-A0A534S633-F1
#
_entry.id   AF-A0A534S633-F1
#
_cell.length_a   1.000
_cell.length_b   1.000
_cell.length_c   1.000
_cell.angle_alpha   90.00
_cell.angle_beta   90.00
_cell.angle_gamma   90.00
#
_symmetry.space_group_name_H-M   'P 1'
#
loop_
_entity.id
_entity.type
_entity.pdbx_description
1 polymer ?
#
loop_
_entity_poly.entity_id
_entity_poly.type
_entity_poly.pdbx_seq_one_letter_code
_entity_poly.pdbx_strand_id
1 'polypeptide(L)'
;MVAVTPARKPIVEMTPSLRPKITSRIRRPWGVCQASLWNRLSGSANLVTGAGVEPRSLPGEDAIIRPKRRRTAFIRRNPAPVKAFCASMRIFSLTNAAPNDSLRRHFGWNSGGLGRLAEMAVYTELGTRELAEIIEDYGLAKLNAASGIAAGSVNTSYLLDTVRGKHLLRIDEVKSELEVKRELDLLLFLRKHGFPCPQPLADRKGRHHREVSGKCLTLYRYVEGHTVSPARLTAAQIENVGRVLADLHTIGKSYKKGIDNRFSYDRVADLYAQVRERLPSYFKRIVRTLDDEVDYLQGYLENKLPKGVIHGDLFDDNVIFKGDKVVAMLDFEAACRGKFIFDLATAVNALCFDGESYQLKRFEALILGYESLRALSLAEWDAFPNELRFSALRFTITRLHDFFLNPVDARARVDKDFREFYERLRILRVPEGEGAREEGLALGSRERAGLPPGLPMKITDILARGGPCISFEFFPPKTPEGEAALMRTIEALKPLGPGFVSVTRTGAKPREAPVELVTRIRALGIEAAAHVTCIEASRDELAAHYDLIQARGIENVVAIRGDRPSDPQFRQPPDGFRYAVDMIRYVRARGHELCLVGGGHPEGHPDCRDLELNIRHLQMKVDAGLDAVITQLFYDNADYFAFVERARRAGIGVPLIPGIMPITNVPQIERITALSGNQIPAALRVALERARDDEDAALDVGVEWATRQCAELLRSGAPGIHFYTLNKSPATRAIFENLGAEGLVGTPAPRLATPSAIR
;
A
#
# COMPACT_ATOMS: atom_id res chain seq x y z
N MET A 1 40.25 -67.12 -56.74
CA MET A 1 40.79 -67.45 -55.40
C MET A 1 40.81 -66.18 -54.58
N VAL A 2 40.21 -66.24 -53.37
CA VAL A 2 40.45 -65.46 -52.14
C VAL A 2 40.53 -63.92 -52.31
N ALA A 3 39.48 -63.11 -52.11
CA ALA A 3 38.67 -62.79 -50.91
C ALA A 3 39.51 -62.01 -49.85
N VAL A 4 39.15 -60.85 -49.27
CA VAL A 4 37.89 -60.09 -49.12
C VAL A 4 38.20 -58.58 -48.95
N THR A 5 37.16 -57.80 -49.24
CA THR A 5 36.86 -56.37 -49.48
C THR A 5 37.15 -55.29 -48.41
N PRO A 6 37.21 -54.00 -48.85
CA PRO A 6 37.17 -52.75 -48.05
C PRO A 6 35.97 -51.82 -48.40
N ALA A 7 35.79 -50.69 -47.68
CA ALA A 7 35.27 -49.37 -48.17
C ALA A 7 35.05 -48.39 -47.00
N ARG A 8 35.09 -47.05 -47.04
CA ARG A 8 35.61 -45.88 -47.82
C ARG A 8 34.59 -44.72 -47.64
N LYS A 9 35.10 -43.48 -47.43
CA LYS A 9 34.42 -42.15 -47.32
C LYS A 9 33.86 -41.66 -48.71
N PRO A 10 33.57 -40.35 -49.04
CA PRO A 10 33.36 -39.06 -48.30
C PRO A 10 32.27 -38.06 -48.90
N ILE A 11 32.05 -36.91 -48.22
CA ILE A 11 31.87 -35.47 -48.63
C ILE A 11 31.12 -35.06 -49.93
N VAL A 12 30.22 -34.05 -49.86
CA VAL A 12 30.00 -32.97 -50.89
C VAL A 12 29.52 -31.64 -50.23
N GLU A 13 29.93 -30.51 -50.81
CA GLU A 13 29.71 -29.10 -50.41
C GLU A 13 29.04 -28.25 -51.56
N MET A 14 28.42 -27.10 -51.21
CA MET A 14 28.08 -25.88 -52.02
C MET A 14 26.67 -25.63 -52.70
N THR A 15 25.90 -24.68 -52.12
CA THR A 15 25.15 -23.44 -52.62
C THR A 15 24.40 -23.35 -53.99
N PRO A 16 23.61 -22.28 -54.35
CA PRO A 16 22.53 -21.50 -53.69
C PRO A 16 21.25 -21.18 -54.58
N SER A 17 20.22 -20.54 -53.99
CA SER A 17 19.15 -19.64 -54.58
C SER A 17 17.78 -20.19 -55.09
N LEU A 18 16.77 -19.30 -54.96
CA LEU A 18 15.38 -19.23 -55.49
C LEU A 18 14.17 -19.62 -54.59
N ARG A 19 13.39 -18.58 -54.20
CA ARG A 19 11.98 -18.61 -53.70
C ARG A 19 10.99 -18.84 -54.88
N PRO A 20 9.63 -18.88 -54.77
CA PRO A 20 8.69 -19.01 -53.62
C PRO A 20 7.57 -20.09 -53.83
N LYS A 21 6.79 -20.44 -52.78
CA LYS A 21 5.29 -20.50 -52.82
C LYS A 21 4.66 -20.77 -51.45
N ILE A 22 3.48 -20.17 -51.33
CA ILE A 22 2.54 -19.99 -50.22
C ILE A 22 1.90 -21.29 -49.72
N THR A 23 1.73 -21.45 -48.39
CA THR A 23 0.47 -21.94 -47.76
C THR A 23 0.37 -21.61 -46.25
N SER A 24 -0.69 -20.86 -45.93
CA SER A 24 -1.57 -20.83 -44.74
C SER A 24 -1.09 -21.15 -43.30
N ARG A 25 -1.28 -20.11 -42.46
CA ARG A 25 -1.76 -20.08 -41.05
C ARG A 25 -2.49 -21.33 -40.53
N ILE A 26 -2.24 -21.66 -39.24
CA ILE A 26 -3.18 -22.10 -38.17
C ILE A 26 -2.44 -21.87 -36.82
N ARG A 27 -2.64 -20.74 -36.10
CA ARG A 27 -3.53 -20.54 -34.93
C ARG A 27 -3.80 -21.80 -34.08
N ARG A 28 -3.26 -21.88 -32.85
CA ARG A 28 -3.77 -22.75 -31.78
C ARG A 28 -4.45 -21.90 -30.69
N PRO A 29 -5.55 -22.40 -30.07
CA PRO A 29 -6.57 -21.54 -29.49
C PRO A 29 -6.35 -21.26 -27.99
N TRP A 30 -6.69 -20.03 -27.62
CA TRP A 30 -7.14 -19.64 -26.28
C TRP A 30 -8.54 -20.20 -26.03
N GLY A 31 -8.82 -20.64 -24.81
CA GLY A 31 -10.19 -20.91 -24.37
C GLY A 31 -10.31 -21.66 -23.03
N VAL A 32 -10.76 -20.92 -22.01
CA VAL A 32 -11.74 -21.33 -20.99
C VAL A 32 -11.41 -22.55 -20.10
N CYS A 33 -11.08 -22.30 -18.82
CA CYS A 33 -11.34 -23.22 -17.71
C CYS A 33 -11.47 -22.47 -16.37
N GLN A 34 -12.62 -21.84 -16.13
CA GLN A 34 -13.16 -21.62 -14.77
C GLN A 34 -14.68 -21.83 -14.83
N ALA A 35 -15.12 -23.07 -14.71
CA ALA A 35 -16.50 -23.46 -14.37
C ALA A 35 -16.57 -24.98 -14.10
N SER A 36 -15.92 -25.48 -13.05
CA SER A 36 -16.13 -26.88 -12.63
C SER A 36 -15.63 -27.16 -11.21
N LEU A 37 -16.15 -26.44 -10.21
CA LEU A 37 -16.13 -26.96 -8.83
C LEU A 37 -17.33 -26.49 -8.00
N TRP A 38 -18.53 -26.39 -8.59
CA TRP A 38 -19.79 -26.15 -7.85
C TRP A 38 -21.01 -26.69 -8.62
N ASN A 39 -20.90 -27.90 -9.16
CA ASN A 39 -22.03 -28.67 -9.70
C ASN A 39 -21.75 -30.17 -9.55
N ARG A 40 -21.68 -30.65 -8.31
CA ARG A 40 -21.86 -32.06 -7.95
C ARG A 40 -22.43 -32.13 -6.54
N LEU A 41 -23.68 -31.72 -6.36
CA LEU A 41 -24.55 -32.14 -5.26
C LEU A 41 -25.97 -31.63 -5.55
N SER A 42 -26.59 -32.11 -6.63
CA SER A 42 -28.06 -32.15 -6.79
C SER A 42 -28.45 -32.78 -8.13
N GLY A 43 -29.15 -33.92 -8.08
CA GLY A 43 -30.15 -34.27 -9.07
C GLY A 43 -29.83 -35.44 -10.01
N SER A 44 -30.22 -36.65 -9.58
CA SER A 44 -30.85 -37.64 -10.47
C SER A 44 -31.76 -38.51 -9.61
N ALA A 45 -33.06 -38.30 -9.75
CA ALA A 45 -34.10 -39.14 -9.16
C ALA A 45 -34.53 -40.23 -10.16
N ASN A 46 -35.23 -41.24 -9.62
CA ASN A 46 -35.95 -42.37 -10.23
C ASN A 46 -35.08 -43.65 -10.37
N LEU A 47 -35.47 -44.84 -9.89
CA LEU A 47 -36.80 -45.43 -9.69
C LEU A 47 -36.67 -46.68 -8.77
N VAL A 48 -37.84 -47.17 -8.30
CA VAL A 48 -38.18 -48.56 -7.89
C VAL A 48 -38.37 -48.84 -6.37
N THR A 49 -39.66 -48.86 -6.02
CA THR A 49 -40.43 -49.73 -5.09
C THR A 49 -40.27 -49.70 -3.56
N GLY A 50 -41.39 -49.47 -2.88
CA GLY A 50 -41.99 -50.51 -2.02
C GLY A 50 -42.25 -50.15 -0.56
N ALA A 51 -43.54 -49.97 -0.22
CA ALA A 51 -44.22 -50.20 1.08
C ALA A 51 -43.70 -49.45 2.33
N GLY A 52 -44.51 -48.85 3.22
CA GLY A 52 -45.95 -48.77 3.40
C GLY A 52 -46.25 -48.10 4.77
N VAL A 53 -47.53 -47.75 4.97
CA VAL A 53 -48.24 -47.56 6.26
C VAL A 53 -48.06 -46.24 7.04
N GLU A 54 -48.87 -45.23 6.67
CA GLU A 54 -50.03 -44.64 7.42
C GLU A 54 -49.99 -44.23 8.94
N PRO A 55 -50.95 -43.41 9.47
CA PRO A 55 -50.77 -41.98 9.79
C PRO A 55 -51.29 -41.58 11.22
N ARG A 56 -51.42 -40.26 11.51
CA ARG A 56 -52.40 -39.55 12.41
C ARG A 56 -51.75 -38.32 13.06
N SER A 57 -52.38 -37.17 13.35
CA SER A 57 -53.72 -36.59 13.17
C SER A 57 -53.67 -35.15 13.74
N LEU A 58 -54.32 -34.18 13.11
CA LEU A 58 -54.71 -32.87 13.70
C LEU A 58 -56.08 -33.02 14.42
N PRO A 59 -56.49 -32.10 15.31
CA PRO A 59 -57.38 -30.98 14.91
C PRO A 59 -57.18 -29.67 15.71
N GLY A 60 -57.41 -28.47 15.14
CA GLY A 60 -58.63 -27.64 15.30
C GLY A 60 -58.35 -26.46 16.28
N GLU A 61 -58.85 -25.22 16.23
CA GLU A 61 -59.96 -24.54 15.55
C GLU A 61 -59.70 -22.99 15.48
N ASP A 62 -60.32 -22.35 14.48
CA ASP A 62 -61.00 -21.05 14.40
C ASP A 62 -60.52 -19.74 15.08
N ALA A 63 -60.31 -18.68 14.26
CA ALA A 63 -61.18 -17.48 14.15
C ALA A 63 -60.48 -16.14 13.79
N ILE A 64 -60.87 -15.58 12.63
CA ILE A 64 -61.24 -14.18 12.31
C ILE A 64 -60.20 -13.02 12.47
N ILE A 65 -59.60 -12.68 11.31
CA ILE A 65 -59.37 -11.36 10.66
C ILE A 65 -59.12 -10.08 11.51
N ARG A 66 -57.89 -9.52 11.41
CA ARG A 66 -57.59 -8.07 11.24
C ARG A 66 -56.26 -7.86 10.45
N PRO A 67 -56.15 -6.86 9.54
CA PRO A 67 -54.97 -6.71 8.68
C PRO A 67 -53.81 -6.05 9.43
N LYS A 68 -52.74 -6.79 9.71
CA LYS A 68 -51.48 -6.23 10.24
C LYS A 68 -50.52 -5.91 9.11
N ARG A 69 -50.17 -4.62 9.04
CA ARG A 69 -48.99 -4.00 8.40
C ARG A 69 -47.92 -5.01 7.99
N ARG A 70 -47.64 -5.11 6.69
CA ARG A 70 -46.40 -5.73 6.18
C ARG A 70 -45.22 -4.98 6.78
N ARG A 71 -44.62 -5.54 7.84
CA ARG A 71 -43.23 -5.28 8.17
C ARG A 71 -42.43 -5.73 6.95
N THR A 72 -41.82 -4.77 6.27
CA THR A 72 -40.71 -5.01 5.36
C THR A 72 -39.69 -5.87 6.11
N ALA A 73 -39.58 -7.14 5.70
CA ALA A 73 -38.53 -8.00 6.17
C ALA A 73 -37.21 -7.34 5.81
N PHE A 74 -36.44 -6.94 6.82
CA PHE A 74 -35.04 -6.59 6.67
C PHE A 74 -34.36 -7.80 6.03
N ILE A 75 -34.05 -7.68 4.73
CA ILE A 75 -33.15 -8.60 4.05
C ILE A 75 -31.84 -8.50 4.83
N ARG A 76 -31.50 -9.55 5.58
CA ARG A 76 -30.17 -9.73 6.16
C ARG A 76 -29.19 -9.77 4.98
N ARG A 77 -28.52 -8.64 4.74
CA ARG A 77 -27.50 -8.48 3.70
C ARG A 77 -26.27 -9.31 4.07
N ASN A 78 -25.67 -9.95 3.07
CA ASN A 78 -24.45 -10.71 3.21
C ASN A 78 -23.24 -9.75 3.10
N PRO A 79 -22.53 -9.41 4.19
CA PRO A 79 -21.40 -8.49 4.14
C PRO A 79 -20.15 -9.10 3.50
N ALA A 80 -20.23 -10.33 2.97
CA ALA A 80 -19.08 -11.07 2.43
C ALA A 80 -18.34 -10.34 1.29
N PRO A 81 -18.97 -9.70 0.28
CA PRO A 81 -18.25 -9.07 -0.82
C PRO A 81 -17.49 -7.81 -0.37
N VAL A 82 -18.14 -6.96 0.45
CA VAL A 82 -17.48 -5.78 1.04
C VAL A 82 -16.39 -6.22 2.00
N LYS A 83 -16.60 -7.25 2.82
CA LYS A 83 -15.54 -7.77 3.69
C LYS A 83 -14.41 -8.45 2.93
N ALA A 84 -14.67 -9.10 1.80
CA ALA A 84 -13.67 -9.73 0.95
C ALA A 84 -12.89 -8.69 0.15
N PHE A 85 -13.57 -7.67 -0.39
CA PHE A 85 -12.96 -6.53 -1.06
C PHE A 85 -12.22 -5.62 -0.07
N CYS A 86 -12.77 -5.36 1.10
CA CYS A 86 -12.06 -4.73 2.20
C CYS A 86 -10.96 -5.63 2.74
N ALA A 87 -11.00 -6.95 2.60
CA ALA A 87 -9.90 -7.84 3.00
C ALA A 87 -8.77 -7.82 1.96
N SER A 88 -9.09 -7.78 0.66
CA SER A 88 -8.13 -7.53 -0.41
C SER A 88 -7.60 -6.09 -0.37
N MET A 89 -8.41 -5.13 0.09
CA MET A 89 -8.01 -3.74 0.36
C MET A 89 -7.56 -3.48 1.81
N ARG A 90 -7.52 -4.45 2.73
CA ARG A 90 -7.10 -4.20 4.14
C ARG A 90 -5.59 -4.05 4.27
N ILE A 91 -4.86 -4.29 3.18
CA ILE A 91 -3.49 -3.85 2.96
C ILE A 91 -3.39 -2.30 2.92
N PHE A 92 -4.50 -1.57 2.71
CA PHE A 92 -4.53 -0.11 2.61
C PHE A 92 -4.77 0.62 3.95
N SER A 93 -5.10 -0.07 5.04
CA SER A 93 -5.57 0.56 6.30
C SER A 93 -4.50 0.68 7.39
N LEU A 94 -3.32 1.18 7.05
CA LEU A 94 -2.31 1.55 8.02
C LEU A 94 -1.50 2.69 7.42
N THR A 95 -1.91 3.93 7.68
CA THR A 95 -1.08 5.12 7.45
C THR A 95 -1.54 6.19 8.44
N ASN A 96 -0.85 6.37 9.55
CA ASN A 96 -0.89 7.63 10.29
C ASN A 96 0.47 8.30 10.08
N ALA A 97 0.57 9.11 9.02
CA ALA A 97 1.75 9.92 8.71
C ALA A 97 1.41 11.42 8.86
N ALA A 98 2.26 12.12 9.62
CA ALA A 98 2.22 13.57 9.78
C ALA A 98 2.61 14.28 8.46
N PRO A 99 2.13 15.51 8.20
CA PRO A 99 2.37 16.21 6.94
C PRO A 99 3.86 16.47 6.66
N ASN A 100 4.28 16.17 5.42
CA ASN A 100 5.64 16.28 4.91
C ASN A 100 6.08 17.76 4.76
N ASP A 101 6.78 18.29 5.76
CA ASP A 101 7.26 19.70 5.80
C ASP A 101 8.72 19.87 5.31
N SER A 102 9.34 18.79 4.81
CA SER A 102 10.77 18.70 4.46
C SER A 102 11.10 19.13 3.02
N LEU A 103 10.20 18.85 2.06
CA LEU A 103 10.37 19.28 0.65
C LEU A 103 10.19 20.78 0.46
N ARG A 104 9.39 21.44 1.31
CA ARG A 104 9.22 22.91 1.31
C ARG A 104 10.52 23.64 1.62
N ARG A 105 11.35 23.06 2.49
CA ARG A 105 12.61 23.66 2.95
C ARG A 105 13.78 23.43 2.00
N HIS A 106 13.83 22.29 1.31
CA HIS A 106 14.96 21.93 0.46
C HIS A 106 15.09 22.78 -0.82
N PHE A 107 14.00 23.41 -1.27
CA PHE A 107 13.99 24.28 -2.45
C PHE A 107 13.91 25.78 -2.13
N GLY A 108 13.94 26.19 -0.85
CA GLY A 108 13.88 27.60 -0.46
C GLY A 108 12.51 28.28 -0.66
N TRP A 109 11.40 27.55 -0.49
CA TRP A 109 10.06 28.10 -0.66
C TRP A 109 9.51 28.42 0.72
N ASN A 110 9.67 29.70 1.12
CA ASN A 110 9.13 30.18 2.38
C ASN A 110 7.63 29.88 2.47
N SER A 111 7.24 29.10 3.49
CA SER A 111 5.98 29.28 4.20
C SER A 111 6.01 30.59 4.98
N GLY A 112 6.21 31.69 4.27
CA GLY A 112 5.89 33.01 4.76
C GLY A 112 4.37 33.09 4.77
N GLY A 113 3.78 33.07 5.96
CA GLY A 113 2.47 33.65 6.17
C GLY A 113 2.51 35.09 5.65
N LEU A 114 2.12 35.27 4.40
CA LEU A 114 1.51 36.50 3.97
C LEU A 114 0.04 36.31 4.25
N GLY A 115 -0.41 36.91 5.37
CA GLY A 115 -1.69 37.58 5.36
C GLY A 115 -1.67 38.57 4.19
N ARG A 116 -1.99 38.08 3.00
CA ARG A 116 -2.40 38.89 1.88
C ARG A 116 -3.91 38.81 1.90
N LEU A 117 -4.53 39.98 2.05
CA LEU A 117 -5.95 40.19 1.78
C LEU A 117 -6.32 39.40 0.53
N ALA A 118 -7.36 38.59 0.62
CA ALA A 118 -7.91 37.87 -0.52
C ALA A 118 -8.24 38.88 -1.62
N GLU A 119 -7.36 39.03 -2.61
CA GLU A 119 -7.65 39.81 -3.81
C GLU A 119 -8.73 39.06 -4.59
N MET A 120 -9.75 39.81 -5.00
CA MET A 120 -11.03 39.29 -5.47
C MET A 120 -10.87 38.38 -6.70
N ALA A 121 -11.39 37.15 -6.65
CA ALA A 121 -11.59 36.29 -7.83
C ALA A 121 -12.85 36.72 -8.61
N VAL A 122 -12.93 37.99 -8.99
CA VAL A 122 -13.98 38.54 -9.84
C VAL A 122 -13.32 38.91 -11.16
N TYR A 123 -13.40 38.01 -12.14
CA TYR A 123 -12.81 38.23 -13.47
C TYR A 123 -13.69 39.11 -14.36
N THR A 124 -15.00 39.09 -14.11
CA THR A 124 -15.99 39.95 -14.75
C THR A 124 -16.74 40.77 -13.68
N GLU A 125 -16.42 42.05 -13.58
CA GLU A 125 -17.17 42.99 -12.72
C GLU A 125 -18.49 43.36 -13.39
N LEU A 126 -19.61 43.10 -12.69
CA LEU A 126 -20.93 43.55 -13.14
C LEU A 126 -21.24 44.91 -12.54
N GLY A 127 -21.62 45.87 -13.38
CA GLY A 127 -22.01 47.20 -12.93
C GLY A 127 -23.33 47.19 -12.15
N THR A 128 -23.55 48.19 -11.30
CA THR A 128 -24.79 48.32 -10.50
C THR A 128 -26.06 48.31 -11.36
N ARG A 129 -25.99 48.87 -12.58
CA ARG A 129 -27.10 48.88 -13.54
C ARG A 129 -27.39 47.49 -14.09
N GLU A 130 -26.37 46.73 -14.46
CA GLU A 130 -26.51 45.37 -15.00
C GLU A 130 -27.09 44.43 -13.93
N LEU A 131 -26.60 44.53 -12.69
CA LEU A 131 -27.17 43.79 -11.56
C LEU A 131 -28.64 44.14 -11.34
N ALA A 132 -29.03 45.42 -11.43
CA ALA A 132 -30.43 45.82 -11.31
C ALA A 132 -31.32 45.22 -12.41
N GLU A 133 -30.85 45.22 -13.67
CA GLU A 133 -31.56 44.58 -14.79
C GLU A 133 -31.72 43.07 -14.59
N ILE A 134 -30.69 42.38 -14.08
CA ILE A 134 -30.75 40.96 -13.76
C ILE A 134 -31.80 40.72 -12.64
N ILE A 135 -31.80 41.52 -11.59
CA ILE A 135 -32.77 41.39 -10.49
C ILE A 135 -34.21 41.58 -10.98
N GLU A 136 -34.45 42.52 -11.91
CA GLU A 136 -35.77 42.75 -12.50
C GLU A 136 -36.21 41.57 -13.39
N ASP A 137 -35.33 41.10 -14.28
CA ASP A 137 -35.60 40.01 -15.21
C ASP A 137 -35.98 38.70 -14.50
N TYR A 138 -35.32 38.41 -13.38
CA TYR A 138 -35.61 37.24 -12.54
C TYR A 138 -36.72 37.50 -11.50
N GLY A 139 -37.29 38.71 -11.47
CA GLY A 139 -38.42 39.05 -10.60
C GLY A 139 -38.07 39.03 -9.11
N LEU A 140 -36.84 39.39 -8.75
CA LEU A 140 -36.32 39.37 -7.38
C LEU A 140 -36.60 40.67 -6.59
N ALA A 141 -37.35 41.59 -7.20
CA ALA A 141 -37.81 42.87 -6.67
C ALA A 141 -36.70 43.91 -6.43
N LYS A 142 -35.82 43.72 -5.44
CA LYS A 142 -34.76 44.69 -5.09
C LYS A 142 -33.51 43.99 -4.55
N LEU A 143 -32.35 44.47 -4.99
CA LEU A 143 -31.04 44.10 -4.47
C LEU A 143 -30.76 44.85 -3.16
N ASN A 144 -30.47 44.11 -2.09
CA ASN A 144 -30.01 44.67 -0.83
C ASN A 144 -28.48 44.79 -0.83
N ALA A 145 -27.78 43.73 -1.26
CA ALA A 145 -26.34 43.67 -1.37
C ALA A 145 -25.92 42.66 -2.45
N ALA A 146 -24.77 42.91 -3.08
CA ALA A 146 -24.09 41.94 -3.93
C ALA A 146 -22.63 41.84 -3.48
N SER A 147 -22.15 40.62 -3.24
CA SER A 147 -20.77 40.38 -2.83
C SER A 147 -20.17 39.27 -3.70
N GLY A 148 -19.01 39.54 -4.30
CA GLY A 148 -18.23 38.50 -4.99
C GLY A 148 -17.81 37.39 -4.02
N ILE A 149 -17.84 36.15 -4.48
CA ILE A 149 -17.39 34.98 -3.73
C ILE A 149 -16.01 34.60 -4.27
N ALA A 150 -14.99 34.67 -3.41
CA ALA A 150 -13.61 34.35 -3.76
C ALA A 150 -13.32 32.84 -3.89
N ALA A 151 -14.36 31.99 -3.92
CA ALA A 151 -14.25 30.53 -3.98
C ALA A 151 -14.66 30.02 -5.37
N GLY A 152 -13.68 29.49 -6.10
CA GLY A 152 -13.83 28.97 -7.48
C GLY A 152 -12.54 29.21 -8.27
N SER A 153 -12.11 28.24 -9.08
CA SER A 153 -10.85 28.32 -9.83
C SER A 153 -10.98 29.04 -11.18
N VAL A 154 -12.18 29.11 -11.76
CA VAL A 154 -12.39 29.57 -13.14
C VAL A 154 -13.59 30.52 -13.31
N ASN A 155 -14.69 30.37 -12.57
CA ASN A 155 -15.92 31.15 -12.78
C ASN A 155 -16.07 32.30 -11.79
N THR A 156 -16.58 33.44 -12.26
CA THR A 156 -16.97 34.55 -11.38
C THR A 156 -18.31 34.25 -10.70
N SER A 157 -18.36 34.30 -9.37
CA SER A 157 -19.58 34.03 -8.60
C SER A 157 -19.93 35.21 -7.68
N TYR A 158 -21.20 35.62 -7.66
CA TYR A 158 -21.73 36.63 -6.72
C TYR A 158 -22.81 36.04 -5.83
N LEU A 159 -22.73 36.34 -4.53
CA LEU A 159 -23.87 36.20 -3.62
C LEU A 159 -24.73 37.46 -3.73
N LEU A 160 -25.97 37.30 -4.16
CA LEU A 160 -26.97 38.36 -4.23
C LEU A 160 -27.93 38.23 -3.04
N ASP A 161 -27.98 39.25 -2.20
CA ASP A 161 -29.01 39.39 -1.16
C ASP A 161 -30.15 40.25 -1.70
N THR A 162 -31.36 39.69 -1.74
CA THR A 162 -32.55 40.35 -2.27
C THR A 162 -33.71 40.26 -1.28
N VAL A 163 -34.76 41.03 -1.51
CA VAL A 163 -36.02 40.95 -0.74
C VAL A 163 -36.63 39.54 -0.77
N ARG A 164 -36.36 38.75 -1.82
CA ARG A 164 -36.86 37.37 -1.97
C ARG A 164 -35.90 36.30 -1.45
N GLY A 165 -34.83 36.71 -0.78
CA GLY A 165 -33.82 35.83 -0.20
C GLY A 165 -32.48 35.91 -0.93
N LYS A 166 -31.59 34.99 -0.56
CA LYS A 166 -30.24 34.89 -1.11
C LYS A 166 -30.22 34.08 -2.41
N HIS A 167 -29.42 34.54 -3.37
CA HIS A 167 -29.23 33.90 -4.67
C HIS A 167 -27.75 33.86 -5.04
N LEU A 168 -27.35 32.85 -5.80
CA LEU A 168 -25.99 32.71 -6.31
C LEU A 168 -26.00 33.00 -7.81
N LEU A 169 -25.27 34.01 -8.24
CA LEU A 169 -25.07 34.35 -9.64
C LEU A 169 -23.72 33.80 -10.10
N ARG A 170 -23.69 33.00 -11.16
CA ARG A 170 -22.46 32.49 -11.77
C ARG A 170 -22.31 33.08 -13.17
N ILE A 171 -21.11 33.54 -13.50
CA ILE A 171 -20.70 33.91 -14.85
C ILE A 171 -19.69 32.87 -15.31
N ASP A 172 -20.03 32.14 -16.36
CA ASP A 172 -19.16 31.15 -16.98
C ASP A 172 -18.13 31.86 -17.86
N GLU A 173 -16.86 31.86 -17.42
CA GLU A 173 -15.78 32.66 -18.03
C GLU A 173 -15.21 32.05 -19.32
N VAL A 174 -15.30 30.72 -19.45
CA VAL A 174 -14.67 29.94 -20.53
C VAL A 174 -15.66 29.13 -21.35
N LYS A 175 -16.78 28.69 -20.76
CA LYS A 175 -17.71 27.76 -21.42
C LYS A 175 -18.50 28.42 -22.53
N SER A 176 -18.71 27.65 -23.60
CA SER A 176 -19.63 28.04 -24.66
C SER A 176 -21.09 27.99 -24.19
N GLU A 177 -21.96 28.78 -24.84
CA GLU A 177 -23.41 28.79 -24.56
C GLU A 177 -24.03 27.38 -24.66
N LEU A 178 -23.55 26.56 -25.60
CA LEU A 178 -24.01 25.18 -25.77
C LEU A 178 -23.67 24.30 -24.56
N GLU A 179 -22.50 24.48 -23.97
CA GLU A 179 -22.08 23.72 -22.78
C GLU A 179 -22.90 24.12 -21.56
N VAL A 180 -23.13 25.43 -21.37
CA VAL A 180 -23.99 25.92 -20.29
C VAL A 180 -25.42 25.40 -20.43
N LYS A 181 -26.00 25.45 -21.63
CA LYS A 181 -27.33 24.87 -21.90
C LYS A 181 -27.42 23.38 -21.56
N ARG A 182 -26.36 22.61 -21.86
CA ARG A 182 -26.30 21.16 -21.56
C ARG A 182 -26.20 20.88 -20.07
N GLU A 183 -25.39 21.65 -19.35
CA GLU A 183 -25.29 21.57 -17.89
C GLU A 183 -26.65 21.89 -17.24
N LEU A 184 -27.31 22.96 -17.70
CA LEU A 184 -28.63 23.36 -17.20
C LEU A 184 -29.72 22.31 -17.46
N ASP A 185 -29.75 21.69 -18.63
CA ASP A 185 -30.71 20.61 -18.93
C ASP A 185 -30.54 19.43 -17.97
N LEU A 186 -29.30 19.07 -17.61
CA LEU A 186 -29.02 18.05 -16.61
C LEU A 186 -29.49 18.48 -15.21
N LEU A 187 -29.14 19.69 -14.76
CA LEU A 187 -29.53 20.19 -13.44
C LEU A 187 -31.06 20.27 -13.28
N LEU A 188 -31.77 20.72 -14.32
CA LEU A 188 -33.23 20.77 -14.33
C LEU A 188 -33.85 19.38 -14.30
N PHE A 189 -33.26 18.42 -15.02
CA PHE A 189 -33.67 17.03 -14.98
C PHE A 189 -33.50 16.43 -13.58
N LEU A 190 -32.33 16.62 -12.95
CA LEU A 190 -32.03 16.14 -11.60
C LEU A 190 -32.98 16.76 -10.57
N ARG A 191 -33.19 18.08 -10.65
CA ARG A 191 -34.18 18.81 -9.84
C ARG A 191 -35.57 18.20 -9.94
N LYS A 192 -36.03 17.89 -11.17
CA LYS A 192 -37.37 17.30 -11.38
C LYS A 192 -37.54 15.97 -10.64
N HIS A 193 -36.45 15.24 -10.42
CA HIS A 193 -36.44 13.97 -9.69
C HIS A 193 -36.11 14.13 -8.21
N GLY A 194 -36.04 15.36 -7.69
CA GLY A 194 -35.79 15.64 -6.28
C GLY A 194 -34.33 15.50 -5.85
N PHE A 195 -33.39 15.41 -6.79
CA PHE A 195 -31.97 15.30 -6.49
C PHE A 195 -31.40 16.62 -5.94
N PRO A 196 -30.54 16.59 -4.90
CA PRO A 196 -29.97 17.79 -4.29
C PRO A 196 -28.80 18.35 -5.13
N CYS A 197 -29.08 19.02 -6.24
CA CYS A 197 -28.10 19.75 -7.07
C CYS A 197 -28.34 21.27 -7.04
N PRO A 198 -27.44 22.11 -7.59
CA PRO A 198 -27.72 23.51 -7.88
C PRO A 198 -29.05 23.70 -8.57
N GLN A 199 -29.80 24.71 -8.13
CA GLN A 199 -31.17 24.95 -8.55
C GLN A 199 -31.22 26.21 -9.43
N PRO A 200 -31.05 26.10 -10.76
CA PRO A 200 -31.12 27.26 -11.64
C PRO A 200 -32.54 27.84 -11.63
N LEU A 201 -32.60 29.17 -11.62
CA LEU A 201 -33.83 29.95 -11.69
C LEU A 201 -34.12 30.31 -13.14
N ALA A 202 -35.40 30.36 -13.49
CA ALA A 202 -35.84 30.90 -14.76
C ALA A 202 -36.11 32.40 -14.62
N ASP A 203 -35.75 33.17 -15.63
CA ASP A 203 -36.20 34.55 -15.77
C ASP A 203 -37.73 34.59 -16.06
N ARG A 204 -38.31 35.80 -16.11
CA ARG A 204 -39.72 36.01 -16.46
C ARG A 204 -40.12 35.46 -17.84
N LYS A 205 -39.16 35.21 -18.73
CA LYS A 205 -39.36 34.65 -20.08
C LYS A 205 -39.14 33.13 -20.12
N GLY A 206 -38.87 32.49 -18.97
CA GLY A 206 -38.64 31.06 -18.87
C GLY A 206 -37.22 30.61 -19.24
N ARG A 207 -36.28 31.54 -19.45
CA ARG A 207 -34.88 31.24 -19.80
C ARG A 207 -34.07 31.01 -18.53
N HIS A 208 -33.16 30.04 -18.55
CA HIS A 208 -32.33 29.67 -17.40
C HIS A 208 -30.89 30.20 -17.47
N HIS A 209 -30.53 30.85 -18.58
CA HIS A 209 -29.27 31.56 -18.74
C HIS A 209 -29.51 32.86 -19.51
N ARG A 210 -28.60 33.83 -19.34
CA ARG A 210 -28.55 35.09 -20.08
C ARG A 210 -27.13 35.29 -20.59
N GLU A 211 -26.99 35.88 -21.77
CA GLU A 211 -25.69 36.31 -22.28
C GLU A 211 -25.42 37.76 -21.87
N VAL A 212 -24.24 38.01 -21.31
CA VAL A 212 -23.75 39.35 -20.94
C VAL A 212 -22.30 39.44 -21.40
N SER A 213 -22.00 40.41 -22.27
CA SER A 213 -20.65 40.64 -22.81
C SER A 213 -19.99 39.38 -23.41
N GLY A 214 -20.78 38.56 -24.12
CA GLY A 214 -20.31 37.32 -24.75
C GLY A 214 -20.16 36.12 -23.78
N LYS A 215 -20.49 36.29 -22.50
CA LYS A 215 -20.39 35.24 -21.47
C LYS A 215 -21.77 34.83 -20.99
N CYS A 216 -21.90 33.56 -20.59
CA CYS A 216 -23.15 33.04 -20.07
C CYS A 216 -23.26 33.28 -18.56
N LEU A 217 -24.41 33.76 -18.15
CA LEU A 217 -24.76 34.06 -16.78
C LEU A 217 -25.94 33.19 -16.36
N THR A 218 -25.79 32.52 -15.23
CA THR A 218 -26.81 31.64 -14.65
C THR A 218 -27.07 32.05 -13.21
N LEU A 219 -28.34 32.15 -12.84
CA LEU A 219 -28.76 32.45 -11.48
C LEU A 219 -29.29 31.18 -10.79
N TYR A 220 -28.79 30.90 -9.59
CA TYR A 220 -29.16 29.75 -8.78
C TYR A 220 -29.80 30.19 -7.45
N ARG A 221 -30.66 29.32 -6.90
CA ARG A 221 -31.10 29.45 -5.52
C ARG A 221 -29.93 29.18 -4.57
N TYR A 222 -29.75 30.03 -3.56
CA TYR A 222 -28.78 29.78 -2.51
C TYR A 222 -29.22 28.60 -1.64
N VAL A 223 -28.30 27.68 -1.37
CA VAL A 223 -28.52 26.54 -0.48
C VAL A 223 -27.81 26.81 0.84
N GLU A 224 -28.55 26.77 1.94
CA GLU A 224 -27.97 26.90 3.28
C GLU A 224 -27.20 25.64 3.66
N GLY A 225 -25.95 25.81 4.05
CA GLY A 225 -25.09 24.75 4.57
C GLY A 225 -23.63 25.17 4.53
N HIS A 226 -22.74 24.21 4.73
CA HIS A 226 -21.30 24.43 4.63
C HIS A 226 -20.60 23.22 4.03
N THR A 227 -19.46 23.45 3.37
CA THR A 227 -18.52 22.38 3.03
C THR A 227 -17.80 21.92 4.30
N VAL A 228 -17.42 20.64 4.33
CA VAL A 228 -16.69 20.05 5.45
C VAL A 228 -15.36 19.55 4.93
N SER A 229 -14.27 20.10 5.46
CA SER A 229 -12.90 19.69 5.11
C SER A 229 -12.69 18.19 5.31
N PRO A 230 -11.82 17.51 4.53
CA PRO A 230 -11.67 16.06 4.58
C PRO A 230 -11.34 15.54 5.98
N ALA A 231 -10.46 16.20 6.73
CA ALA A 231 -10.08 15.82 8.09
C ALA A 231 -11.24 15.78 9.11
N ARG A 232 -12.36 16.47 8.83
CA ARG A 232 -13.52 16.59 9.74
C ARG A 232 -14.74 15.81 9.29
N LEU A 233 -14.70 15.16 8.12
CA LEU A 233 -15.82 14.36 7.62
C LEU A 233 -16.10 13.18 8.53
N THR A 234 -17.36 13.06 8.99
CA THR A 234 -17.80 11.93 9.81
C THR A 234 -18.19 10.73 8.94
N ALA A 235 -18.18 9.53 9.52
CA ALA A 235 -18.66 8.33 8.82
C ALA A 235 -20.13 8.47 8.36
N ALA A 236 -20.98 9.12 9.16
CA ALA A 236 -22.38 9.35 8.81
C ALA A 236 -22.54 10.31 7.61
N GLN A 237 -21.72 11.37 7.55
CA GLN A 237 -21.69 12.27 6.40
C GLN A 237 -21.24 11.53 5.13
N ILE A 238 -20.19 10.72 5.23
CA ILE A 238 -19.66 9.94 4.10
C ILE A 238 -20.66 8.89 3.61
N GLU A 239 -21.37 8.20 4.52
CA GLU A 239 -22.47 7.31 4.15
C GLU A 239 -23.56 8.06 3.40
N ASN A 240 -23.94 9.27 3.84
CA ASN A 240 -24.92 10.09 3.11
C ASN A 240 -24.40 10.52 1.73
N VAL A 241 -23.12 10.84 1.58
CA VAL A 241 -22.53 11.11 0.26
C VAL A 241 -22.64 9.90 -0.65
N GLY A 242 -22.29 8.70 -0.15
CA GLY A 242 -22.41 7.46 -0.91
C GLY A 242 -23.85 7.22 -1.37
N ARG A 243 -24.83 7.46 -0.49
CA ARG A 243 -26.25 7.36 -0.82
C ARG A 243 -26.66 8.36 -1.91
N VAL A 244 -26.29 9.63 -1.80
CA VAL A 244 -26.64 10.65 -2.81
C VAL A 244 -25.98 10.32 -4.15
N LEU A 245 -24.74 9.83 -4.16
CA LEU A 245 -24.07 9.40 -5.40
C LEU A 245 -24.80 8.22 -6.06
N ALA A 246 -25.26 7.23 -5.28
CA ALA A 246 -26.08 6.14 -5.82
C ALA A 246 -27.43 6.63 -6.36
N ASP A 247 -28.00 7.66 -5.76
CA ASP A 247 -29.23 8.30 -6.23
C ASP A 247 -29.01 9.01 -7.58
N LEU A 248 -27.91 9.76 -7.72
CA LEU A 248 -27.48 10.37 -8.99
C LEU A 248 -27.40 9.30 -10.08
N HIS A 249 -26.74 8.18 -9.81
CA HIS A 249 -26.60 7.09 -10.78
C HIS A 249 -27.93 6.41 -11.10
N THR A 250 -28.85 6.36 -10.16
CA THR A 250 -30.17 5.74 -10.35
C THR A 250 -31.08 6.62 -11.19
N ILE A 251 -31.17 7.91 -10.86
CA ILE A 251 -31.91 8.93 -11.60
C ILE A 251 -31.30 9.12 -12.99
N GLY A 252 -29.97 9.17 -13.08
CA GLY A 252 -29.20 9.37 -14.30
C GLY A 252 -29.39 8.30 -15.38
N LYS A 253 -29.90 7.10 -15.03
CA LYS A 253 -30.18 6.03 -16.02
C LYS A 253 -31.24 6.44 -17.05
N SER A 254 -32.23 7.22 -16.63
CA SER A 254 -33.33 7.68 -17.50
C SER A 254 -32.96 8.96 -18.26
N TYR A 255 -31.91 9.68 -17.87
CA TYR A 255 -31.37 10.79 -18.65
C TYR A 255 -30.66 10.26 -19.90
N LYS A 256 -31.20 10.58 -21.08
CA LYS A 256 -30.66 10.12 -22.39
C LYS A 256 -29.78 11.14 -23.09
N LYS A 257 -29.85 12.41 -22.67
CA LYS A 257 -29.03 13.50 -23.20
C LYS A 257 -27.67 13.51 -22.49
N GLY A 258 -26.73 14.32 -22.98
CA GLY A 258 -25.41 14.50 -22.38
C GLY A 258 -24.25 14.13 -23.30
N ILE A 259 -23.03 14.40 -22.85
CA ILE A 259 -21.81 14.07 -23.59
C ILE A 259 -21.35 12.68 -23.17
N ASP A 260 -21.14 11.81 -24.16
CA ASP A 260 -20.54 10.51 -23.92
C ASP A 260 -19.07 10.66 -23.55
N ASN A 261 -18.72 10.10 -22.40
CA ASN A 261 -17.38 9.72 -21.99
C ASN A 261 -16.29 10.77 -22.22
N ARG A 262 -16.39 11.92 -21.52
CA ARG A 262 -15.36 12.98 -21.51
C ARG A 262 -14.00 12.48 -21.00
N PHE A 263 -14.02 11.43 -20.19
CA PHE A 263 -12.85 10.87 -19.50
C PHE A 263 -12.58 9.43 -19.94
N SER A 264 -12.71 9.17 -21.25
CA SER A 264 -12.30 7.88 -21.79
C SER A 264 -10.81 7.66 -21.52
N TYR A 265 -10.44 6.40 -21.39
CA TYR A 265 -9.04 6.03 -21.24
C TYR A 265 -8.17 6.59 -22.37
N ASP A 266 -8.61 6.43 -23.62
CA ASP A 266 -7.89 6.94 -24.79
C ASP A 266 -7.62 8.45 -24.69
N ARG A 267 -8.62 9.24 -24.26
CA ARG A 267 -8.44 10.69 -24.08
C ARG A 267 -7.45 11.03 -22.98
N VAL A 268 -7.45 10.27 -21.89
CA VAL A 268 -6.51 10.47 -20.78
C VAL A 268 -5.09 10.08 -21.20
N ALA A 269 -4.94 8.99 -21.97
CA ALA A 269 -3.67 8.56 -22.53
C ALA A 269 -3.12 9.56 -23.56
N ASP A 270 -3.97 10.08 -24.46
CA ASP A 270 -3.62 11.13 -25.42
C ASP A 270 -3.18 12.42 -24.72
N LEU A 271 -3.87 12.81 -23.64
CA LEU A 271 -3.51 13.95 -22.82
C LEU A 271 -2.15 13.72 -22.13
N TYR A 272 -1.93 12.51 -21.61
CA TYR A 272 -0.65 12.16 -21.00
C TYR A 272 0.49 12.22 -22.00
N ALA A 273 0.31 11.73 -23.23
CA ALA A 273 1.34 11.83 -24.27
C ALA A 273 1.80 13.27 -24.49
N GLN A 274 0.86 14.23 -24.55
CA GLN A 274 1.15 15.66 -24.68
C GLN A 274 1.90 16.23 -23.47
N VAL A 275 1.49 15.85 -22.26
CA VAL A 275 2.16 16.25 -21.01
C VAL A 275 3.57 15.69 -20.97
N ARG A 276 3.72 14.39 -21.26
CA ARG A 276 4.97 13.62 -21.17
C ARG A 276 6.09 14.23 -22.01
N GLU A 277 5.80 14.69 -23.22
CA GLU A 277 6.78 15.35 -24.11
C GLU A 277 7.39 16.63 -23.51
N ARG A 278 6.66 17.29 -22.62
CA ARG A 278 7.04 18.60 -22.05
C ARG A 278 7.49 18.49 -20.59
N LEU A 279 7.47 17.29 -20.00
CA LEU A 279 7.94 17.07 -18.64
C LEU A 279 9.48 17.17 -18.55
N PRO A 280 10.03 17.92 -17.59
CA PRO A 280 11.48 18.02 -17.40
C PRO A 280 12.14 16.68 -17.08
N SER A 281 13.43 16.56 -17.42
CA SER A 281 14.22 15.32 -17.27
C SER A 281 14.39 14.82 -15.83
N TYR A 282 14.12 15.64 -14.81
CA TYR A 282 14.13 15.22 -13.41
C TYR A 282 12.82 14.53 -12.97
N PHE A 283 11.77 14.56 -13.80
CA PHE A 283 10.52 13.81 -13.58
C PHE A 283 10.58 12.34 -14.03
N LYS A 284 11.76 11.82 -14.42
CA LYS A 284 11.94 10.46 -14.97
C LYS A 284 11.24 9.36 -14.17
N ARG A 285 11.25 9.44 -12.83
CA ARG A 285 10.58 8.44 -11.97
C ARG A 285 9.05 8.51 -12.05
N ILE A 286 8.50 9.72 -12.08
CA ILE A 286 7.06 9.96 -12.26
C ILE A 286 6.64 9.51 -13.65
N VAL A 287 7.40 9.87 -14.68
CA VAL A 287 7.15 9.44 -16.07
C VAL A 287 7.14 7.93 -16.19
N ARG A 288 8.14 7.23 -15.63
CA ARG A 288 8.17 5.76 -15.63
C ARG A 288 6.93 5.15 -14.97
N THR A 289 6.53 5.69 -13.81
CA THR A 289 5.32 5.25 -13.10
C THR A 289 4.06 5.43 -13.94
N LEU A 290 3.91 6.58 -14.59
CA LEU A 290 2.74 6.90 -15.41
C LEU A 290 2.72 6.12 -16.72
N ASP A 291 3.89 5.91 -17.36
CA ASP A 291 4.05 5.05 -18.54
C ASP A 291 3.58 3.62 -18.23
N ASP A 292 4.15 3.01 -17.18
CA ASP A 292 3.78 1.66 -16.73
C ASP A 292 2.27 1.55 -16.41
N GLU A 293 1.67 2.62 -15.87
CA GLU A 293 0.27 2.62 -15.47
C GLU A 293 -0.69 2.74 -16.64
N VAL A 294 -0.39 3.62 -17.58
CA VAL A 294 -1.12 3.75 -18.84
C VAL A 294 -1.09 2.38 -19.52
N ASP A 295 0.10 1.80 -19.74
CA ASP A 295 0.24 0.49 -20.38
C ASP A 295 -0.54 -0.62 -19.66
N TYR A 296 -0.49 -0.68 -18.32
CA TYR A 296 -1.24 -1.65 -17.54
C TYR A 296 -2.76 -1.50 -17.71
N LEU A 297 -3.29 -0.29 -17.57
CA LEU A 297 -4.73 -0.04 -17.61
C LEU A 297 -5.30 -0.27 -19.01
N GLN A 298 -4.51 -0.06 -20.08
CA GLN A 298 -4.95 -0.37 -21.44
C GLN A 298 -5.44 -1.82 -21.60
N GLY A 299 -4.83 -2.77 -20.88
CA GLY A 299 -5.15 -4.20 -20.96
C GLY A 299 -6.32 -4.66 -20.07
N TYR A 300 -6.72 -3.88 -19.07
CA TYR A 300 -7.61 -4.33 -18.00
C TYR A 300 -8.97 -3.62 -17.94
N LEU A 301 -9.19 -2.58 -18.74
CA LEU A 301 -10.42 -1.82 -18.68
C LEU A 301 -11.62 -2.62 -19.23
N GLU A 302 -12.54 -2.95 -18.34
CA GLU A 302 -13.80 -3.59 -18.71
C GLU A 302 -14.77 -2.55 -19.30
N ASN A 303 -15.17 -2.81 -20.54
CA ASN A 303 -16.01 -1.90 -21.31
C ASN A 303 -17.51 -2.17 -21.15
N LYS A 304 -17.89 -3.32 -20.57
CA LYS A 304 -19.27 -3.77 -20.40
C LYS A 304 -19.87 -3.47 -19.02
N LEU A 305 -19.22 -2.64 -18.21
CA LEU A 305 -19.75 -2.24 -16.91
C LEU A 305 -20.98 -1.32 -17.04
N PRO A 306 -21.87 -1.29 -16.03
CA PRO A 306 -23.00 -0.37 -15.98
C PRO A 306 -22.57 1.10 -16.14
N LYS A 307 -23.24 1.81 -17.05
CA LYS A 307 -22.96 3.20 -17.42
C LYS A 307 -24.20 4.08 -17.35
N GLY A 308 -23.99 5.36 -17.12
CA GLY A 308 -25.04 6.39 -17.11
C GLY A 308 -24.44 7.75 -16.76
N VAL A 309 -25.26 8.68 -16.28
CA VAL A 309 -24.75 9.97 -15.79
C VAL A 309 -23.87 9.75 -14.57
N ILE A 310 -22.68 10.33 -14.62
CA ILE A 310 -21.71 10.42 -13.53
C ILE A 310 -21.41 11.89 -13.25
N HIS A 311 -21.03 12.20 -12.01
CA HIS A 311 -20.53 13.50 -11.59
C HIS A 311 -19.17 13.81 -12.21
N GLY A 312 -18.25 12.84 -12.16
CA GLY A 312 -16.92 12.90 -12.77
C GLY A 312 -15.87 13.69 -11.98
N ASP A 313 -16.23 14.25 -10.83
CA ASP A 313 -15.45 15.15 -9.96
C ASP A 313 -16.19 15.31 -8.61
N LEU A 314 -16.39 14.22 -7.87
CA LEU A 314 -17.05 14.33 -6.56
C LEU A 314 -16.02 14.46 -5.45
N PHE A 315 -15.64 15.71 -5.16
CA PHE A 315 -14.72 16.11 -4.09
C PHE A 315 -15.44 16.72 -2.88
N ASP A 316 -14.73 16.93 -1.77
CA ASP A 316 -15.30 17.43 -0.52
C ASP A 316 -15.80 18.89 -0.62
N ASP A 317 -15.14 19.71 -1.45
CA ASP A 317 -15.54 21.08 -1.79
C ASP A 317 -16.82 21.14 -2.63
N ASN A 318 -17.19 20.02 -3.27
CA ASN A 318 -18.40 19.88 -4.08
C ASN A 318 -19.61 19.34 -3.28
N VAL A 319 -19.52 19.23 -1.95
CA VAL A 319 -20.62 18.73 -1.11
C VAL A 319 -20.97 19.71 0.01
N ILE A 320 -22.23 20.09 0.07
CA ILE A 320 -22.78 20.97 1.10
C ILE A 320 -23.58 20.15 2.12
N PHE A 321 -23.24 20.33 3.39
CA PHE A 321 -23.86 19.65 4.52
C PHE A 321 -24.71 20.60 5.38
N LYS A 322 -25.78 20.04 5.96
CA LYS A 322 -26.52 20.60 7.10
C LYS A 322 -26.67 19.51 8.16
N GLY A 323 -25.80 19.53 9.17
CA GLY A 323 -25.58 18.37 10.05
C GLY A 323 -24.94 17.23 9.27
N ASP A 324 -25.50 16.02 9.37
CA ASP A 324 -25.02 14.86 8.61
C ASP A 324 -25.62 14.73 7.20
N LYS A 325 -26.62 15.56 6.87
CA LYS A 325 -27.34 15.47 5.58
C LYS A 325 -26.62 16.28 4.50
N VAL A 326 -26.44 15.64 3.34
CA VAL A 326 -26.07 16.32 2.09
C VAL A 326 -27.30 17.10 1.60
N VAL A 327 -27.18 18.43 1.51
CA VAL A 327 -28.25 19.32 1.06
C VAL A 327 -28.02 19.84 -0.35
N ALA A 328 -26.77 19.82 -0.84
CA ALA A 328 -26.44 20.02 -2.23
C ALA A 328 -25.12 19.32 -2.60
N MET A 329 -25.09 18.73 -3.79
CA MET A 329 -23.90 18.32 -4.51
C MET A 329 -23.70 19.33 -5.63
N LEU A 330 -22.53 19.99 -5.69
CA LEU A 330 -22.22 21.13 -6.55
C LEU A 330 -21.31 20.71 -7.71
N ASP A 331 -21.07 21.63 -8.65
CA ASP A 331 -20.10 21.49 -9.74
C ASP A 331 -20.31 20.29 -10.69
N PHE A 332 -21.32 20.41 -11.56
CA PHE A 332 -21.63 19.42 -12.59
C PHE A 332 -20.86 19.65 -13.90
N GLU A 333 -19.74 20.39 -13.88
CA GLU A 333 -19.00 20.72 -15.11
C GLU A 333 -18.31 19.49 -15.71
N ALA A 334 -17.82 18.61 -14.84
CA ALA A 334 -17.26 17.33 -15.22
C ALA A 334 -18.34 16.30 -15.59
N ALA A 335 -19.63 16.58 -15.34
CA ALA A 335 -20.67 15.57 -15.48
C ALA A 335 -20.79 15.08 -16.93
N CYS A 336 -20.76 13.76 -17.09
CA CYS A 336 -20.84 13.11 -18.39
C CYS A 336 -21.48 11.73 -18.29
N ARG A 337 -21.60 11.04 -19.42
CA ARG A 337 -22.02 9.64 -19.42
C ARG A 337 -20.79 8.74 -19.30
N GLY A 338 -20.71 7.96 -18.22
CA GLY A 338 -19.55 7.15 -17.89
C GLY A 338 -19.90 5.92 -17.05
N LYS A 339 -18.88 5.16 -16.64
CA LYS A 339 -19.03 3.98 -15.77
C LYS A 339 -19.39 4.44 -14.37
N PHE A 340 -20.44 3.90 -13.77
CA PHE A 340 -20.83 4.28 -12.41
C PHE A 340 -19.74 3.97 -11.39
N ILE A 341 -19.04 2.85 -11.58
CA ILE A 341 -17.94 2.43 -10.72
C ILE A 341 -16.74 3.40 -10.77
N PHE A 342 -16.51 4.08 -11.91
CA PHE A 342 -15.46 5.09 -12.04
C PHE A 342 -15.78 6.34 -11.21
N ASP A 343 -17.05 6.73 -11.16
CA ASP A 343 -17.47 7.89 -10.38
C ASP A 343 -17.41 7.59 -8.88
N LEU A 344 -17.82 6.38 -8.49
CA LEU A 344 -17.64 5.89 -7.13
C LEU A 344 -16.15 5.80 -6.75
N ALA A 345 -15.29 5.34 -7.66
CA ALA A 345 -13.84 5.33 -7.47
C ALA A 345 -13.26 6.75 -7.28
N THR A 346 -13.79 7.72 -8.02
CA THR A 346 -13.42 9.13 -7.86
C THR A 346 -13.81 9.66 -6.48
N ALA A 347 -15.03 9.36 -6.02
CA ALA A 347 -15.47 9.72 -4.67
C ALA A 347 -14.62 9.04 -3.57
N VAL A 348 -14.22 7.78 -3.77
CA VAL A 348 -13.30 7.08 -2.84
C VAL A 348 -11.96 7.78 -2.78
N ASN A 349 -11.36 8.09 -3.93
CA ASN A 349 -10.07 8.78 -3.98
C ASN A 349 -10.11 10.15 -3.30
N ALA A 350 -11.25 10.84 -3.33
CA ALA A 350 -11.38 12.17 -2.75
C ALA A 350 -11.74 12.16 -1.26
N LEU A 351 -12.66 11.29 -0.85
CA LEU A 351 -13.29 11.37 0.47
C LEU A 351 -12.73 10.37 1.48
N CYS A 352 -12.17 9.26 0.98
CA CYS A 352 -11.64 8.19 1.82
C CYS A 352 -10.15 8.34 2.13
N PHE A 353 -9.53 9.45 1.71
CA PHE A 353 -8.16 9.79 2.10
C PHE A 353 -8.15 10.95 3.11
N ASP A 354 -7.23 10.89 4.06
CA ASP A 354 -6.85 12.01 4.93
C ASP A 354 -5.36 12.29 4.72
N GLY A 355 -5.06 13.29 3.90
CA GLY A 355 -3.71 13.45 3.33
C GLY A 355 -3.34 12.27 2.45
N GLU A 356 -2.20 11.64 2.74
CA GLU A 356 -1.68 10.45 2.04
C GLU A 356 -2.23 9.14 2.64
N SER A 357 -3.06 9.21 3.68
CA SER A 357 -3.57 8.05 4.39
C SER A 357 -4.92 7.57 3.88
N TYR A 358 -5.04 6.27 3.61
CA TYR A 358 -6.32 5.66 3.27
C TYR A 358 -7.12 5.24 4.50
N GLN A 359 -8.36 5.71 4.58
CA GLN A 359 -9.23 5.53 5.73
C GLN A 359 -10.29 4.46 5.44
N LEU A 360 -10.04 3.23 5.89
CA LEU A 360 -10.94 2.10 5.64
C LEU A 360 -12.37 2.34 6.16
N LYS A 361 -12.53 2.96 7.34
CA LYS A 361 -13.86 3.26 7.89
C LYS A 361 -14.67 4.21 7.02
N ARG A 362 -13.98 5.14 6.31
CA ARG A 362 -14.62 6.05 5.36
C ARG A 362 -15.07 5.30 4.11
N PHE A 363 -14.23 4.40 3.62
CA PHE A 363 -14.61 3.52 2.51
C PHE A 363 -15.81 2.64 2.86
N GLU A 364 -15.77 1.96 4.00
CA GLU A 364 -16.88 1.12 4.48
C GLU A 364 -18.18 1.93 4.56
N ALA A 365 -18.12 3.16 5.10
CA ALA A 365 -19.27 4.05 5.17
C ALA A 365 -19.77 4.50 3.78
N LEU A 366 -18.88 4.90 2.87
CA LEU A 366 -19.24 5.34 1.52
C LEU A 366 -19.92 4.22 0.73
N ILE A 367 -19.34 3.01 0.77
CA ILE A 367 -19.91 1.83 0.11
C ILE A 367 -21.24 1.45 0.74
N LEU A 368 -21.34 1.44 2.08
CA LEU A 368 -22.59 1.16 2.77
C LEU A 368 -23.72 2.12 2.32
N GLY A 369 -23.38 3.40 2.22
CA GLY A 369 -24.27 4.44 1.71
C GLY A 369 -24.68 4.20 0.26
N TYR A 370 -23.71 3.91 -0.61
CA TYR A 370 -23.95 3.70 -2.04
C TYR A 370 -24.80 2.45 -2.30
N GLU A 371 -24.43 1.31 -1.73
CA GLU A 371 -25.17 0.05 -1.84
C GLU A 371 -26.51 0.07 -1.08
N SER A 372 -26.83 1.15 -0.35
CA SER A 372 -28.17 1.33 0.21
C SER A 372 -29.24 1.51 -0.86
N LEU A 373 -28.90 2.13 -2.00
CA LEU A 373 -29.80 2.35 -3.14
C LEU A 373 -29.43 1.53 -4.37
N ARG A 374 -28.14 1.27 -4.60
CA ARG A 374 -27.67 0.58 -5.80
C ARG A 374 -26.57 -0.41 -5.45
N ALA A 375 -26.91 -1.70 -5.40
CA ALA A 375 -25.95 -2.78 -5.22
C ALA A 375 -24.91 -2.81 -6.35
N LEU A 376 -23.65 -3.08 -6.01
CA LEU A 376 -22.59 -3.30 -6.97
C LEU A 376 -22.65 -4.73 -7.52
N SER A 377 -22.53 -4.88 -8.83
CA SER A 377 -22.40 -6.21 -9.44
C SER A 377 -21.01 -6.81 -9.20
N LEU A 378 -20.86 -8.14 -9.35
CA LEU A 378 -19.55 -8.79 -9.22
C LEU A 378 -18.52 -8.23 -10.22
N ALA A 379 -18.94 -7.95 -11.45
CA ALA A 379 -18.06 -7.33 -12.46
C ALA A 379 -17.63 -5.90 -12.08
N GLU A 380 -18.49 -5.15 -11.39
CA GLU A 380 -18.10 -3.83 -10.86
C GLU A 380 -17.12 -3.97 -9.70
N TRP A 381 -17.31 -4.94 -8.80
CA TRP A 381 -16.37 -5.24 -7.73
C TRP A 381 -15.00 -5.69 -8.26
N ASP A 382 -14.98 -6.53 -9.28
CA ASP A 382 -13.76 -7.02 -9.94
C ASP A 382 -13.01 -5.88 -10.65
N ALA A 383 -13.72 -4.99 -11.34
CA ALA A 383 -13.11 -3.85 -12.01
C ALA A 383 -12.70 -2.71 -11.07
N PHE A 384 -13.28 -2.63 -9.86
CA PHE A 384 -13.15 -1.48 -8.96
C PHE A 384 -11.69 -1.07 -8.66
N PRO A 385 -10.74 -1.99 -8.38
CA PRO A 385 -9.35 -1.61 -8.13
C PRO A 385 -8.72 -0.86 -9.30
N ASN A 386 -9.00 -1.30 -10.53
CA ASN A 386 -8.50 -0.66 -11.74
C ASN A 386 -9.18 0.67 -12.02
N GLU A 387 -10.45 0.84 -11.64
CA GLU A 387 -11.15 2.14 -11.73
C GLU A 387 -10.64 3.15 -10.70
N LEU A 388 -10.24 2.71 -9.51
CA LEU A 388 -9.56 3.54 -8.50
C LEU A 388 -8.24 4.07 -9.06
N ARG A 389 -7.43 3.18 -9.63
CA ARG A 389 -6.16 3.53 -10.28
C ARG A 389 -6.38 4.47 -11.46
N PHE A 390 -7.33 4.17 -12.35
CA PHE A 390 -7.64 5.00 -13.50
C PHE A 390 -8.12 6.41 -13.10
N SER A 391 -8.97 6.53 -12.06
CA SER A 391 -9.38 7.81 -11.51
C SER A 391 -8.18 8.61 -10.97
N ALA A 392 -7.29 7.97 -10.20
CA ALA A 392 -6.10 8.63 -9.68
C ALA A 392 -5.12 9.07 -10.78
N LEU A 393 -4.93 8.22 -11.80
CA LEU A 393 -4.13 8.51 -12.98
C LEU A 393 -4.68 9.74 -13.73
N ARG A 394 -5.98 9.77 -14.01
CA ARG A 394 -6.63 10.89 -14.68
C ARG A 394 -6.34 12.21 -13.97
N PHE A 395 -6.62 12.30 -12.67
CA PHE A 395 -6.44 13.55 -11.92
C PHE A 395 -4.96 13.95 -11.79
N THR A 396 -4.05 12.98 -11.76
CA THR A 396 -2.61 13.26 -11.84
C THR A 396 -2.25 13.92 -13.17
N ILE A 397 -2.68 13.33 -14.29
CA ILE A 397 -2.39 13.84 -15.63
C ILE A 397 -3.03 15.20 -15.87
N THR A 398 -4.29 15.40 -15.50
CA THR A 398 -4.96 16.70 -15.72
C THR A 398 -4.30 17.80 -14.90
N ARG A 399 -3.88 17.53 -13.65
CA ARG A 399 -3.16 18.52 -12.84
C ARG A 399 -1.74 18.78 -13.34
N LEU A 400 -1.05 17.77 -13.88
CA LEU A 400 0.22 17.95 -14.57
C LEU A 400 0.06 18.79 -15.84
N HIS A 401 -0.97 18.51 -16.63
CA HIS A 401 -1.34 19.32 -17.79
C HIS A 401 -1.58 20.77 -17.38
N ASP A 402 -2.39 21.00 -16.35
CA ASP A 402 -2.68 22.37 -15.90
C ASP A 402 -1.43 23.10 -15.40
N PHE A 403 -0.53 22.38 -14.71
CA PHE A 403 0.71 22.93 -14.21
C PHE A 403 1.70 23.31 -15.33
N PHE A 404 1.88 22.44 -16.32
CA PHE A 404 2.93 22.58 -17.34
C PHE A 404 2.45 23.18 -18.68
N LEU A 405 1.19 22.98 -19.04
CA LEU A 405 0.67 23.24 -20.39
C LEU A 405 -0.32 24.39 -20.47
N ASN A 406 -0.88 24.83 -19.33
CA ASN A 406 -1.85 25.92 -19.33
C ASN A 406 -1.14 27.29 -19.23
N PRO A 407 -1.32 28.19 -20.22
CA PRO A 407 -0.64 29.49 -20.29
C PRO A 407 -1.29 30.56 -19.41
N VAL A 408 -1.87 30.18 -18.27
CA VAL A 408 -2.57 31.13 -17.38
C VAL A 408 -1.54 31.89 -16.55
N ASP A 409 -1.75 33.21 -16.49
CA ASP A 409 -0.95 34.19 -15.75
C ASP A 409 -0.66 33.71 -14.32
N ALA A 410 0.61 33.71 -13.91
CA ALA A 410 1.09 33.10 -12.67
C ALA A 410 0.44 33.69 -11.40
N ARG A 411 -0.25 34.82 -11.53
CA ARG A 411 -0.91 35.57 -10.45
C ARG A 411 -2.35 35.12 -10.13
N ALA A 412 -3.01 34.37 -11.02
CA ALA A 412 -4.38 33.89 -10.81
C ALA A 412 -4.47 32.39 -10.47
N ARG A 413 -3.31 31.72 -10.31
CA ARG A 413 -3.24 30.28 -10.14
C ARG A 413 -3.64 29.84 -8.73
N VAL A 414 -4.74 29.09 -8.63
CA VAL A 414 -5.00 28.18 -7.50
C VAL A 414 -4.47 26.80 -7.90
N ASP A 415 -3.17 26.58 -7.72
CA ASP A 415 -2.54 25.33 -8.14
C ASP A 415 -3.00 24.15 -7.28
N LYS A 416 -3.86 23.28 -7.84
CA LYS A 416 -4.19 21.98 -7.23
C LYS A 416 -3.00 21.03 -7.44
N ASP A 417 -2.41 20.57 -6.33
CA ASP A 417 -1.18 19.79 -6.34
C ASP A 417 -1.35 18.43 -7.04
N PHE A 418 -0.66 18.17 -8.15
CA PHE A 418 -0.72 16.87 -8.84
C PHE A 418 -0.22 15.72 -7.97
N ARG A 419 0.64 15.99 -6.98
CA ARG A 419 1.24 14.98 -6.09
C ARG A 419 0.19 14.26 -5.26
N GLU A 420 -0.90 14.94 -4.91
CA GLU A 420 -2.00 14.35 -4.13
C GLU A 420 -2.56 13.09 -4.79
N PHE A 421 -2.91 13.18 -6.08
CA PHE A 421 -3.46 12.03 -6.81
C PHE A 421 -2.38 11.08 -7.32
N TYR A 422 -1.15 11.57 -7.53
CA TYR A 422 -0.02 10.71 -7.86
C TYR A 422 0.31 9.75 -6.71
N GLU A 423 0.34 10.24 -5.46
CA GLU A 423 0.58 9.37 -4.30
C GLU A 423 -0.58 8.41 -4.07
N ARG A 424 -1.84 8.85 -4.26
CA ARG A 424 -3.00 7.93 -4.27
C ARG A 424 -2.85 6.84 -5.32
N LEU A 425 -2.44 7.21 -6.54
CA LEU A 425 -2.17 6.25 -7.60
C LEU A 425 -1.08 5.26 -7.16
N ARG A 426 0.03 5.73 -6.61
CA ARG A 426 1.11 4.87 -6.11
C ARG A 426 0.63 3.88 -5.04
N ILE A 427 -0.22 4.35 -4.12
CA ILE A 427 -0.86 3.52 -3.10
C ILE A 427 -1.73 2.44 -3.76
N LEU A 428 -2.50 2.81 -4.80
CA LEU A 428 -3.43 1.91 -5.51
C LEU A 428 -2.76 0.97 -6.50
N ARG A 429 -1.54 1.27 -6.97
CA ARG A 429 -0.79 0.46 -7.94
C ARG A 429 -0.28 -0.86 -7.40
N VAL A 430 -0.38 -1.12 -6.09
CA VAL A 430 0.10 -2.36 -5.47
C VAL A 430 -0.70 -3.55 -6.06
N PRO A 431 -0.10 -4.38 -6.92
CA PRO A 431 -0.75 -5.57 -7.47
C PRO A 431 -0.99 -6.60 -6.38
N GLU A 432 -1.92 -7.52 -6.62
CA GLU A 432 -1.87 -8.83 -5.98
C GLU A 432 -0.49 -9.44 -6.28
N GLY A 433 0.40 -9.39 -5.29
CA GLY A 433 1.64 -10.15 -5.29
C GLY A 433 2.85 -9.53 -5.99
N GLU A 434 3.06 -8.20 -6.05
CA GLU A 434 4.42 -7.65 -6.32
C GLU A 434 4.47 -6.12 -6.21
N GLY A 435 5.01 -5.56 -5.13
CA GLY A 435 5.10 -4.09 -5.01
C GLY A 435 6.06 -3.60 -3.94
N ALA A 436 7.37 -3.63 -4.23
CA ALA A 436 8.36 -2.63 -3.80
C ALA A 436 9.77 -2.90 -4.38
N ARG A 437 9.95 -2.66 -5.68
CA ARG A 437 11.17 -2.02 -6.22
C ARG A 437 10.65 -0.67 -6.74
N GLU A 438 11.21 0.52 -6.52
CA GLU A 438 12.54 0.96 -6.12
C GLU A 438 12.53 2.50 -5.87
N GLU A 439 13.61 3.01 -5.27
CA GLU A 439 14.14 4.39 -5.35
C GLU A 439 13.52 5.57 -4.53
N GLY A 440 13.91 5.64 -3.25
CA GLY A 440 14.78 6.70 -2.71
C GLY A 440 14.36 8.18 -2.80
N LEU A 441 13.57 8.62 -1.81
CA LEU A 441 13.85 9.86 -1.06
C LEU A 441 13.52 9.57 0.41
N ALA A 442 14.52 9.70 1.27
CA ALA A 442 14.41 9.41 2.69
C ALA A 442 13.32 10.30 3.33
N LEU A 443 12.29 9.68 3.93
CA LEU A 443 11.52 10.16 5.08
C LEU A 443 10.54 9.07 5.58
N GLY A 444 10.76 8.61 6.82
CA GLY A 444 9.70 8.24 7.75
C GLY A 444 8.89 6.96 7.49
N SER A 445 9.40 5.84 8.02
CA SER A 445 8.69 4.65 8.51
C SER A 445 7.17 4.79 8.79
N ARG A 446 6.35 3.95 8.13
CA ARG A 446 5.00 3.36 8.48
C ARG A 446 4.23 3.11 7.17
N GLU A 447 3.60 1.98 6.84
CA GLU A 447 3.32 0.69 7.45
C GLU A 447 3.21 -0.33 6.28
N ARG A 448 3.69 -1.56 6.47
CA ARG A 448 3.76 -2.66 5.48
C ARG A 448 3.41 -4.02 6.13
N ALA A 449 2.46 -4.10 7.05
CA ALA A 449 2.10 -5.40 7.64
C ALA A 449 1.08 -6.15 6.74
N GLY A 450 1.55 -6.97 5.80
CA GLY A 450 0.71 -7.94 5.08
C GLY A 450 1.22 -8.35 3.70
N LEU A 451 2.22 -9.23 3.61
CA LEU A 451 2.51 -9.98 2.36
C LEU A 451 2.14 -11.46 2.50
N PRO A 452 1.70 -12.10 1.41
CA PRO A 452 1.65 -13.55 1.32
C PRO A 452 3.07 -14.16 1.26
N PRO A 453 3.26 -15.39 1.76
CA PRO A 453 4.55 -16.07 1.80
C PRO A 453 4.99 -16.47 0.38
N GLY A 454 6.17 -16.02 -0.05
CA GLY A 454 6.82 -16.55 -1.26
C GLY A 454 7.54 -15.54 -2.16
N LEU A 455 7.39 -14.23 -1.96
CA LEU A 455 8.16 -13.22 -2.70
C LEU A 455 9.37 -12.73 -1.89
N PRO A 456 10.53 -12.53 -2.53
CA PRO A 456 11.71 -11.94 -1.89
C PRO A 456 11.35 -10.58 -1.27
N MET A 457 11.76 -10.35 -0.02
CA MET A 457 11.65 -9.04 0.60
C MET A 457 12.92 -8.64 1.34
N LYS A 458 13.34 -7.38 1.18
CA LYS A 458 14.45 -6.79 1.94
C LYS A 458 14.15 -6.68 3.44
N ILE A 459 15.13 -6.89 4.31
CA ILE A 459 14.96 -6.76 5.77
C ILE A 459 14.50 -5.35 6.15
N THR A 460 15.00 -4.30 5.50
CA THR A 460 14.51 -2.92 5.74
C THR A 460 13.03 -2.77 5.48
N ASP A 461 12.52 -3.48 4.47
CA ASP A 461 11.11 -3.47 4.13
C ASP A 461 10.28 -4.19 5.18
N ILE A 462 10.82 -5.29 5.74
CA ILE A 462 10.23 -6.04 6.87
C ILE A 462 10.18 -5.16 8.12
N LEU A 463 11.24 -4.40 8.41
CA LEU A 463 11.31 -3.51 9.58
C LEU A 463 10.41 -2.27 9.41
N ALA A 464 10.24 -1.79 8.17
CA ALA A 464 9.35 -0.70 7.84
C ALA A 464 7.86 -1.07 7.95
N ARG A 465 7.54 -2.36 8.16
CA ARG A 465 6.16 -2.86 8.23
C ARG A 465 5.32 -2.31 9.37
N GLY A 466 5.95 -1.84 10.44
CA GLY A 466 5.27 -1.46 11.68
C GLY A 466 5.02 -2.68 12.56
N GLY A 467 5.09 -2.47 13.88
CA GLY A 467 5.13 -3.55 14.86
C GLY A 467 6.53 -4.18 15.00
N PRO A 468 6.79 -4.90 16.10
CA PRO A 468 8.11 -5.46 16.36
C PRO A 468 8.40 -6.68 15.49
N CYS A 469 9.51 -6.64 14.76
CA CYS A 469 9.97 -7.74 13.91
C CYS A 469 10.72 -8.80 14.73
N ILE A 470 10.16 -10.01 14.84
CA ILE A 470 10.88 -11.14 15.43
C ILE A 470 11.64 -11.89 14.34
N SER A 471 12.92 -12.18 14.56
CA SER A 471 13.77 -12.90 13.63
C SER A 471 14.65 -13.93 14.35
N PHE A 472 15.14 -14.93 13.61
CA PHE A 472 15.88 -16.06 14.16
C PHE A 472 17.20 -16.26 13.42
N GLU A 473 18.26 -16.62 14.14
CA GLU A 473 19.53 -17.04 13.54
C GLU A 473 19.73 -18.56 13.65
N PHE A 474 20.17 -19.16 12.54
CA PHE A 474 20.56 -20.56 12.42
C PHE A 474 21.98 -20.70 11.88
N PHE A 475 22.54 -21.90 11.99
CA PHE A 475 23.83 -22.24 11.40
C PHE A 475 23.77 -23.56 10.61
N PRO A 476 24.49 -23.67 9.47
CA PRO A 476 24.58 -24.92 8.70
C PRO A 476 25.11 -26.07 9.57
N PRO A 477 24.35 -27.16 9.77
CA PRO A 477 24.79 -28.29 10.58
C PRO A 477 25.95 -29.04 9.94
N LYS A 478 26.76 -29.69 10.78
CA LYS A 478 27.92 -30.48 10.30
C LYS A 478 27.49 -31.80 9.69
N THR A 479 26.46 -32.44 10.25
CA THR A 479 26.01 -33.80 9.89
C THR A 479 24.58 -33.81 9.33
N PRO A 480 24.20 -34.85 8.56
CA PRO A 480 22.83 -35.03 8.05
C PRO A 480 21.76 -35.08 9.16
N GLU A 481 22.07 -35.69 10.30
CA GLU A 481 21.16 -35.75 11.45
C GLU A 481 20.91 -34.35 12.02
N GLY A 482 21.97 -33.53 12.07
CA GLY A 482 21.90 -32.13 12.43
C GLY A 482 21.07 -31.31 11.44
N GLU A 483 21.16 -31.58 10.15
CA GLU A 483 20.30 -30.96 9.13
C GLU A 483 18.83 -31.31 9.33
N ALA A 484 18.52 -32.59 9.57
CA ALA A 484 17.15 -33.01 9.88
C ALA A 484 16.63 -32.35 11.17
N ALA A 485 17.48 -32.21 12.19
CA ALA A 485 17.13 -31.49 13.42
C ALA A 485 16.86 -30.00 13.19
N LEU A 486 17.70 -29.33 12.39
CA LEU A 486 17.48 -27.93 12.02
C LEU A 486 16.16 -27.74 11.27
N MET A 487 15.82 -28.61 10.31
CA MET A 487 14.55 -28.52 9.58
C MET A 487 13.35 -28.64 10.53
N ARG A 488 13.39 -29.55 11.51
CA ARG A 488 12.36 -29.65 12.56
C ARG A 488 12.27 -28.38 13.41
N THR A 489 13.41 -27.77 13.75
CA THR A 489 13.43 -26.48 14.47
C THR A 489 12.77 -25.37 13.64
N ILE A 490 13.09 -25.27 12.34
CA ILE A 490 12.50 -24.28 11.43
C ILE A 490 10.98 -24.48 11.33
N GLU A 491 10.51 -25.72 11.15
CA GLU A 491 9.08 -26.04 11.15
C GLU A 491 8.38 -25.67 12.46
N ALA A 492 9.05 -25.86 13.60
CA ALA A 492 8.51 -25.49 14.90
C ALA A 492 8.44 -23.97 15.13
N LEU A 493 9.35 -23.20 14.53
CA LEU A 493 9.41 -21.74 14.66
C LEU A 493 8.61 -21.00 13.57
N LYS A 494 8.34 -21.64 12.43
CA LYS A 494 7.54 -21.06 11.32
C LYS A 494 6.18 -20.50 11.76
N PRO A 495 5.38 -21.18 12.62
CA PRO A 495 4.08 -20.65 13.07
C PRO A 495 4.16 -19.36 13.88
N LEU A 496 5.35 -19.00 14.39
CA LEU A 496 5.56 -17.74 15.10
C LEU A 496 5.62 -16.53 14.14
N GLY A 497 5.63 -16.78 12.83
CA GLY A 497 5.64 -15.73 11.80
C GLY A 497 6.90 -14.86 11.83
N PRO A 498 8.12 -15.44 11.76
CA PRO A 498 9.35 -14.65 11.75
C PRO A 498 9.34 -13.66 10.57
N GLY A 499 9.77 -12.43 10.83
CA GLY A 499 9.96 -11.42 9.80
C GLY A 499 11.04 -11.83 8.81
N PHE A 500 12.14 -12.40 9.32
CA PHE A 500 13.19 -13.06 8.54
C PHE A 500 13.97 -14.04 9.40
N VAL A 501 14.81 -14.85 8.78
CA VAL A 501 15.85 -15.63 9.47
C VAL A 501 17.22 -15.34 8.89
N SER A 502 18.28 -15.45 9.69
CA SER A 502 19.66 -15.36 9.22
C SER A 502 20.34 -16.73 9.29
N VAL A 503 21.22 -16.99 8.34
CA VAL A 503 22.03 -18.22 8.32
C VAL A 503 23.49 -17.84 8.40
N THR A 504 24.14 -18.25 9.49
CA THR A 504 25.54 -17.95 9.75
C THR A 504 26.49 -18.71 8.82
N ARG A 505 27.70 -18.17 8.68
CA ARG A 505 28.81 -18.85 8.05
C ARG A 505 29.68 -19.49 9.13
N THR A 506 29.82 -20.82 9.07
CA THR A 506 30.80 -21.54 9.88
C THR A 506 32.04 -21.83 9.04
N GLY A 507 33.24 -21.53 9.55
CA GLY A 507 34.50 -21.77 8.81
C GLY A 507 34.77 -23.23 8.43
N ALA A 508 34.04 -24.20 9.02
CA ALA A 508 34.16 -25.62 8.72
C ALA A 508 33.38 -26.10 7.47
N LYS A 509 32.59 -25.23 6.83
CA LYS A 509 31.74 -25.56 5.67
C LYS A 509 32.12 -24.68 4.47
N PRO A 510 31.81 -25.11 3.23
CA PRO A 510 31.97 -24.28 2.04
C PRO A 510 31.28 -22.92 2.20
N ARG A 511 31.78 -21.90 1.51
CA ARG A 511 31.27 -20.53 1.63
C ARG A 511 29.80 -20.45 1.22
N GLU A 512 29.37 -21.32 0.31
CA GLU A 512 28.04 -21.43 -0.29
C GLU A 512 27.03 -22.11 0.63
N ALA A 513 27.47 -22.78 1.71
CA ALA A 513 26.57 -23.50 2.60
C ALA A 513 25.43 -22.64 3.19
N PRO A 514 25.67 -21.37 3.61
CA PRO A 514 24.59 -20.47 4.00
C PRO A 514 23.61 -20.17 2.86
N VAL A 515 24.10 -19.99 1.64
CA VAL A 515 23.27 -19.70 0.44
C VAL A 515 22.35 -20.86 0.10
N GLU A 516 22.86 -22.10 0.18
CA GLU A 516 22.05 -23.29 -0.07
C GLU A 516 20.97 -23.49 1.02
N LEU A 517 21.32 -23.28 2.29
CA LEU A 517 20.36 -23.37 3.39
C LEU A 517 19.31 -22.25 3.32
N VAL A 518 19.71 -21.01 3.00
CA VAL A 518 18.77 -19.91 2.74
C VAL A 518 17.82 -20.24 1.59
N THR A 519 18.32 -20.83 0.51
CA THR A 519 17.47 -21.27 -0.63
C THR A 519 16.42 -22.27 -0.17
N ARG A 520 16.79 -23.27 0.65
CA ARG A 520 15.87 -24.25 1.23
C ARG A 520 14.85 -23.62 2.17
N ILE A 521 15.26 -22.69 3.03
CA ILE A 521 14.38 -22.00 3.97
C ILE A 521 13.36 -21.13 3.22
N ARG A 522 13.79 -20.41 2.18
CA ARG A 522 12.90 -19.58 1.36
C ARG A 522 11.86 -20.41 0.61
N ALA A 523 12.19 -21.63 0.21
CA ALA A 523 11.21 -22.58 -0.33
C ALA A 523 10.09 -22.95 0.66
N LEU A 524 10.30 -22.74 1.97
CA LEU A 524 9.26 -22.90 2.99
C LEU A 524 8.39 -21.64 3.18
N GLY A 525 8.64 -20.57 2.42
CA GLY A 525 7.94 -19.29 2.52
C GLY A 525 8.44 -18.40 3.66
N ILE A 526 9.66 -18.60 4.13
CA ILE A 526 10.30 -17.79 5.17
C ILE A 526 11.40 -16.94 4.52
N GLU A 527 11.35 -15.62 4.69
CA GLU A 527 12.41 -14.74 4.18
C GLU A 527 13.72 -14.99 4.93
N ALA A 528 14.85 -14.97 4.22
CA ALA A 528 16.12 -15.38 4.81
C ALA A 528 17.34 -14.63 4.26
N ALA A 529 18.32 -14.39 5.14
CA ALA A 529 19.56 -13.70 4.85
C ALA A 529 20.78 -14.62 5.01
N ALA A 530 21.69 -14.59 4.04
CA ALA A 530 22.96 -15.31 4.11
C ALA A 530 24.03 -14.46 4.79
N HIS A 531 24.79 -15.02 5.73
CA HIS A 531 25.98 -14.35 6.26
C HIS A 531 27.13 -14.47 5.26
N VAL A 532 27.76 -13.33 4.98
CA VAL A 532 28.95 -13.24 4.13
C VAL A 532 30.06 -12.58 4.93
N THR A 533 31.22 -13.24 4.98
CA THR A 533 32.43 -12.77 5.67
C THR A 533 33.53 -12.46 4.67
N CYS A 534 34.27 -11.37 4.87
CA CYS A 534 35.34 -10.98 3.94
C CYS A 534 36.76 -11.39 4.35
N ILE A 535 37.04 -11.70 5.62
CA ILE A 535 38.41 -11.86 6.12
C ILE A 535 39.19 -13.00 5.42
N GLU A 536 38.49 -14.07 5.03
CA GLU A 536 39.07 -15.27 4.41
C GLU A 536 38.94 -15.31 2.87
N ALA A 537 38.47 -14.25 2.22
CA ALA A 537 38.11 -14.27 0.80
C ALA A 537 38.84 -13.20 -0.03
N SER A 538 39.26 -13.57 -1.22
CA SER A 538 39.74 -12.63 -2.24
C SER A 538 38.59 -11.77 -2.79
N ARG A 539 38.91 -10.75 -3.59
CA ARG A 539 37.86 -9.92 -4.23
C ARG A 539 37.03 -10.73 -5.21
N ASP A 540 37.68 -11.57 -6.00
CA ASP A 540 37.02 -12.39 -7.02
C ASP A 540 36.15 -13.47 -6.40
N GLU A 541 36.60 -14.10 -5.31
CA GLU A 541 35.79 -15.06 -4.56
C GLU A 541 34.53 -14.38 -3.98
N LEU A 542 34.66 -13.17 -3.42
CA LEU A 542 33.51 -12.42 -2.92
C LEU A 542 32.57 -12.00 -4.04
N ALA A 543 33.10 -11.53 -5.17
CA ALA A 543 32.30 -11.17 -6.34
C ALA A 543 31.46 -12.36 -6.81
N ALA A 544 32.09 -13.52 -7.02
CA ALA A 544 31.40 -14.74 -7.40
C ALA A 544 30.34 -15.17 -6.38
N HIS A 545 30.63 -14.96 -5.08
CA HIS A 545 29.70 -15.28 -4.01
C HIS A 545 28.45 -14.37 -4.02
N TYR A 546 28.63 -13.06 -4.24
CA TYR A 546 27.51 -12.12 -4.38
C TYR A 546 26.71 -12.35 -5.67
N ASP A 547 27.39 -12.69 -6.78
CA ASP A 547 26.73 -13.06 -8.03
C ASP A 547 25.87 -14.33 -7.84
N LEU A 548 26.35 -15.32 -7.07
CA LEU A 548 25.57 -16.51 -6.70
C LEU A 548 24.34 -16.16 -5.86
N ILE A 549 24.50 -15.30 -4.84
CA ILE A 549 23.39 -14.83 -3.99
C ILE A 549 22.29 -14.19 -4.85
N GLN A 550 22.67 -13.33 -5.80
CA GLN A 550 21.75 -12.68 -6.72
C GLN A 550 21.12 -13.68 -7.71
N ALA A 551 21.88 -14.64 -8.22
CA ALA A 551 21.38 -15.70 -9.10
C ALA A 551 20.33 -16.60 -8.40
N ARG A 552 20.42 -16.75 -7.07
CA ARG A 552 19.41 -17.44 -6.24
C ARG A 552 18.25 -16.54 -5.81
N GLY A 553 18.21 -15.30 -6.29
CA GLY A 553 17.18 -14.30 -5.98
C GLY A 553 17.12 -13.94 -4.49
N ILE A 554 18.23 -14.07 -3.77
CA ILE A 554 18.34 -13.68 -2.36
C ILE A 554 18.64 -12.19 -2.32
N GLU A 555 17.83 -11.45 -1.58
CA GLU A 555 17.95 -9.98 -1.50
C GLU A 555 18.58 -9.49 -0.19
N ASN A 556 18.87 -10.39 0.75
CA ASN A 556 19.35 -10.06 2.09
C ASN A 556 20.68 -10.72 2.42
N VAL A 557 21.64 -9.91 2.87
CA VAL A 557 22.97 -10.38 3.27
C VAL A 557 23.37 -9.78 4.61
N VAL A 558 23.83 -10.61 5.53
CA VAL A 558 24.53 -10.14 6.73
C VAL A 558 26.01 -10.01 6.38
N ALA A 559 26.43 -8.77 6.11
CA ALA A 559 27.74 -8.38 5.63
C ALA A 559 28.68 -8.05 6.79
N ILE A 560 29.51 -9.02 7.18
CA ILE A 560 30.41 -8.91 8.33
C ILE A 560 31.86 -9.20 7.96
N ARG A 561 32.78 -8.84 8.85
CA ARG A 561 34.22 -9.15 8.65
C ARG A 561 34.45 -10.66 8.69
N GLY A 562 33.81 -11.34 9.64
CA GLY A 562 34.18 -12.66 10.10
C GLY A 562 35.23 -12.59 11.22
N ASP A 563 35.31 -13.66 11.99
CA ASP A 563 36.32 -13.83 13.02
C ASP A 563 37.66 -14.15 12.38
N ARG A 564 38.75 -13.78 13.07
CA ARG A 564 40.07 -14.21 12.61
C ARG A 564 40.16 -15.73 12.80
N PRO A 565 40.55 -16.48 11.75
CA PRO A 565 40.81 -17.90 11.90
C PRO A 565 41.81 -18.15 13.02
N SER A 566 41.55 -19.17 13.84
CA SER A 566 42.44 -19.54 14.94
C SER A 566 43.74 -20.19 14.45
N ASP A 567 43.82 -20.54 13.16
CA ASP A 567 45.01 -21.10 12.54
C ASP A 567 46.15 -20.04 12.49
N PRO A 568 47.28 -20.25 13.20
CA PRO A 568 48.41 -19.33 13.19
C PRO A 568 49.05 -19.14 11.80
N GLN A 569 48.85 -20.10 10.89
CA GLN A 569 49.36 -20.04 9.52
C GLN A 569 48.46 -19.23 8.60
N PHE A 570 47.23 -18.93 9.01
CA PHE A 570 46.31 -18.15 8.19
C PHE A 570 46.93 -16.81 7.79
N ARG A 571 46.89 -16.52 6.49
CA ARG A 571 47.24 -15.23 5.92
C ARG A 571 46.04 -14.76 5.11
N GLN A 572 45.62 -13.54 5.36
CA GLN A 572 44.57 -12.91 4.58
C GLN A 572 44.98 -12.85 3.10
N PRO A 573 44.07 -13.14 2.14
CA PRO A 573 44.33 -12.99 0.72
C PRO A 573 44.90 -11.58 0.41
N PRO A 574 45.98 -11.46 -0.39
CA PRO A 574 46.63 -10.18 -0.66
C PRO A 574 45.71 -9.11 -1.24
N ASP A 575 44.68 -9.52 -1.98
CA ASP A 575 43.67 -8.68 -2.61
C ASP A 575 42.35 -8.62 -1.80
N GLY A 576 42.22 -9.38 -0.71
CA GLY A 576 41.03 -9.48 0.13
C GLY A 576 40.74 -8.23 0.97
N PHE A 577 39.62 -8.24 1.71
CA PHE A 577 39.23 -7.10 2.55
C PHE A 577 39.53 -7.32 4.03
N ARG A 578 40.26 -6.38 4.63
CA ARG A 578 40.56 -6.39 6.07
C ARG A 578 39.35 -6.04 6.94
N TYR A 579 38.48 -5.16 6.46
CA TYR A 579 37.32 -4.66 7.18
C TYR A 579 36.03 -4.84 6.37
N ALA A 580 34.92 -4.99 7.09
CA ALA A 580 33.59 -5.11 6.46
C ALA A 580 33.24 -3.86 5.64
N VAL A 581 33.65 -2.67 6.07
CA VAL A 581 33.37 -1.40 5.36
C VAL A 581 33.87 -1.42 3.92
N ASP A 582 35.04 -1.99 3.67
CA ASP A 582 35.63 -2.03 2.33
C ASP A 582 34.89 -3.03 1.43
N MET A 583 34.46 -4.16 1.99
CA MET A 583 33.57 -5.10 1.31
C MET A 583 32.23 -4.44 0.96
N ILE A 584 31.63 -3.70 1.90
CA ILE A 584 30.34 -3.02 1.68
C ILE A 584 30.47 -2.01 0.54
N ARG A 585 31.51 -1.16 0.54
CA ARG A 585 31.79 -0.23 -0.56
C ARG A 585 31.97 -0.95 -1.89
N TYR A 586 32.71 -2.06 -1.90
CA TYR A 586 32.95 -2.85 -3.09
C TYR A 586 31.65 -3.41 -3.68
N VAL A 587 30.78 -4.00 -2.83
CA VAL A 587 29.48 -4.56 -3.24
C VAL A 587 28.56 -3.47 -3.77
N ARG A 588 28.52 -2.30 -3.13
CA ARG A 588 27.74 -1.14 -3.61
C ARG A 588 28.25 -0.60 -4.94
N ALA A 589 29.57 -0.49 -5.11
CA ALA A 589 30.18 0.00 -6.35
C ALA A 589 29.91 -0.94 -7.56
N ARG A 590 29.67 -2.23 -7.32
CA ARG A 590 29.25 -3.20 -8.34
C ARG A 590 27.78 -3.09 -8.74
N GLY A 591 26.99 -2.24 -8.10
CA GLY A 591 25.57 -2.05 -8.40
C GLY A 591 24.65 -3.12 -7.81
N HIS A 592 25.11 -3.89 -6.82
CA HIS A 592 24.23 -4.85 -6.13
C HIS A 592 23.22 -4.10 -5.24
N GLU A 593 21.94 -4.24 -5.56
CA GLU A 593 20.80 -3.68 -4.80
C GLU A 593 20.39 -4.56 -3.60
N LEU A 594 21.33 -5.25 -2.95
CA LEU A 594 21.05 -6.11 -1.80
C LEU A 594 20.76 -5.28 -0.54
N CYS A 595 19.91 -5.79 0.35
CA CYS A 595 19.81 -5.30 1.73
C CYS A 595 21.00 -5.83 2.53
N LEU A 596 21.91 -4.94 2.92
CA LEU A 596 23.11 -5.27 3.69
C LEU A 596 22.90 -4.97 5.16
N VAL A 597 22.96 -6.03 5.98
CA VAL A 597 22.85 -5.94 7.44
C VAL A 597 24.23 -6.12 8.05
N GLY A 598 24.64 -5.23 8.97
CA GLY A 598 25.93 -5.32 9.65
C GLY A 598 25.80 -5.69 11.13
N GLY A 599 26.92 -6.05 11.75
CA GLY A 599 27.01 -6.24 13.20
C GLY A 599 27.26 -4.94 13.98
N GLY A 600 26.57 -4.75 15.11
CA GLY A 600 26.80 -3.70 16.10
C GLY A 600 27.21 -4.29 17.45
N HIS A 601 27.97 -3.58 18.28
CA HIS A 601 28.46 -4.12 19.56
C HIS A 601 28.11 -3.17 20.71
N PRO A 602 27.03 -3.41 21.47
CA PRO A 602 26.57 -2.50 22.51
C PRO A 602 27.64 -2.22 23.57
N GLU A 603 28.34 -3.26 24.00
CA GLU A 603 29.43 -3.26 24.98
C GLU A 603 30.82 -3.01 24.34
N GLY A 604 30.88 -2.68 23.04
CA GLY A 604 32.12 -2.58 22.28
C GLY A 604 32.59 -3.92 21.70
N HIS A 605 33.40 -3.85 20.65
CA HIS A 605 33.95 -5.04 19.99
C HIS A 605 35.22 -5.47 20.75
N PRO A 606 35.54 -6.76 20.89
CA PRO A 606 36.77 -7.20 21.59
C PRO A 606 38.05 -6.51 21.10
N ASP A 607 38.21 -6.40 19.76
CA ASP A 607 39.31 -5.66 19.12
C ASP A 607 39.22 -4.11 19.22
N CYS A 608 38.10 -3.55 19.72
CA CYS A 608 37.85 -2.11 19.84
C CYS A 608 36.88 -1.82 20.99
N ARG A 609 37.43 -1.74 22.21
CA ARG A 609 36.69 -1.50 23.46
C ARG A 609 36.30 -0.03 23.69
N ASP A 610 36.90 0.90 22.96
CA ASP A 610 36.47 2.30 22.99
C ASP A 610 35.08 2.40 22.33
N LEU A 611 34.10 2.73 23.15
CA LEU A 611 32.69 2.79 22.78
C LEU A 611 32.37 3.87 21.74
N GLU A 612 33.07 5.01 21.77
CA GLU A 612 32.87 6.09 20.79
C GLU A 612 33.56 5.76 19.47
N LEU A 613 34.77 5.19 19.53
CA LEU A 613 35.46 4.71 18.34
C LEU A 613 34.70 3.56 17.67
N ASN A 614 34.08 2.68 18.46
CA ASN A 614 33.22 1.61 17.94
C ASN A 614 32.05 2.18 17.12
N ILE A 615 31.42 3.25 17.62
CA ILE A 615 30.34 3.96 16.93
C ILE A 615 30.84 4.66 15.67
N ARG A 616 32.03 5.27 15.68
CA ARG A 616 32.63 5.85 14.46
C ARG A 616 32.87 4.79 13.38
N HIS A 617 33.37 3.61 13.75
CA HIS A 617 33.52 2.51 12.80
C HIS A 617 32.17 1.98 12.29
N LEU A 618 31.14 1.97 13.14
CA LEU A 618 29.78 1.64 12.71
C LEU A 618 29.24 2.67 11.72
N GLN A 619 29.41 3.96 12.01
CA GLN A 619 29.05 5.05 11.12
C GLN A 619 29.71 4.90 9.76
N MET A 620 31.01 4.61 9.70
CA MET A 620 31.71 4.37 8.42
C MET A 620 31.09 3.22 7.61
N LYS A 621 30.61 2.15 8.27
CA LYS A 621 29.92 1.05 7.58
C LYS A 621 28.53 1.48 7.09
N VAL A 622 27.81 2.30 7.85
CA VAL A 622 26.52 2.85 7.46
C VAL A 622 26.66 3.80 6.27
N ASP A 623 27.63 4.71 6.32
CA ASP A 623 27.96 5.64 5.22
C ASP A 623 28.40 4.89 3.96
N ALA A 624 29.03 3.72 4.12
CA ALA A 624 29.37 2.84 3.00
C ALA A 624 28.15 2.14 2.37
N GLY A 625 26.99 2.15 3.03
CA GLY A 625 25.73 1.63 2.53
C GLY A 625 25.16 0.41 3.27
N LEU A 626 25.39 0.27 4.58
CA LEU A 626 24.57 -0.67 5.38
C LEU A 626 23.13 -0.14 5.51
N ASP A 627 22.18 -1.06 5.45
CA ASP A 627 20.75 -0.76 5.51
C ASP A 627 20.13 -1.02 6.89
N ALA A 628 20.72 -1.94 7.67
CA ALA A 628 20.33 -2.22 9.05
C ALA A 628 21.51 -2.79 9.87
N VAL A 629 21.35 -2.84 11.19
CA VAL A 629 22.34 -3.41 12.12
C VAL A 629 21.66 -4.40 13.05
N ILE A 630 22.23 -5.59 13.20
CA ILE A 630 21.90 -6.53 14.27
C ILE A 630 23.00 -6.42 15.33
N THR A 631 22.63 -6.18 16.58
CA THR A 631 23.63 -6.12 17.66
C THR A 631 24.12 -7.51 18.02
N GLN A 632 25.37 -7.59 18.46
CA GLN A 632 25.83 -8.69 19.28
C GLN A 632 24.91 -8.88 20.49
N LEU A 633 24.87 -10.11 21.03
CA LEU A 633 24.16 -10.42 22.26
C LEU A 633 24.57 -9.48 23.41
N PHE A 634 23.66 -9.25 24.35
CA PHE A 634 23.87 -8.51 25.58
C PHE A 634 22.82 -8.98 26.60
N TYR A 635 23.07 -8.76 27.90
CA TYR A 635 22.18 -9.20 28.97
C TYR A 635 21.61 -8.07 29.83
N ASP A 636 22.10 -6.83 29.65
CA ASP A 636 21.58 -5.61 30.26
C ASP A 636 21.02 -4.67 29.18
N ASN A 637 19.74 -4.31 29.28
CA ASN A 637 19.09 -3.41 28.33
C ASN A 637 19.70 -2.00 28.32
N ALA A 638 20.33 -1.57 29.42
CA ALA A 638 21.03 -0.29 29.49
C ALA A 638 22.16 -0.20 28.43
N ASP A 639 22.85 -1.31 28.15
CA ASP A 639 23.92 -1.34 27.15
C ASP A 639 23.38 -1.09 25.74
N TYR A 640 22.23 -1.68 25.42
CA TYR A 640 21.54 -1.45 24.14
C TYR A 640 21.03 -0.01 24.02
N PHE A 641 20.36 0.52 25.05
CA PHE A 641 19.86 1.89 24.99
C PHE A 641 20.99 2.93 24.89
N ALA A 642 22.07 2.75 25.65
CA ALA A 642 23.26 3.60 25.55
C ALA A 642 23.93 3.48 24.18
N PHE A 643 23.94 2.29 23.57
CA PHE A 643 24.44 2.10 22.20
C PHE A 643 23.57 2.82 21.17
N VAL A 644 22.24 2.71 21.27
CA VAL A 644 21.30 3.42 20.39
C VAL A 644 21.50 4.93 20.53
N GLU A 645 21.58 5.45 21.75
CA GLU A 645 21.79 6.89 21.99
C GLU A 645 23.08 7.40 21.34
N ARG A 646 24.21 6.72 21.59
CA ARG A 646 25.50 7.06 20.96
C ARG A 646 25.43 7.01 19.43
N ALA A 647 24.77 5.99 18.88
CA ALA A 647 24.59 5.83 17.44
C ALA A 647 23.74 6.98 16.85
N ARG A 648 22.62 7.33 17.49
CA ARG A 648 21.76 8.44 17.04
C ARG A 648 22.50 9.79 17.13
N ARG A 649 23.27 10.03 18.19
CA ARG A 649 24.12 11.23 18.33
C ARG A 649 25.18 11.33 17.23
N ALA A 650 25.69 10.19 16.75
CA ALA A 650 26.60 10.13 15.60
C ALA A 650 25.89 10.23 14.23
N GLY A 651 24.57 10.42 14.18
CA GLY A 651 23.82 10.54 12.93
C GLY A 651 23.47 9.21 12.25
N ILE A 652 23.68 8.08 12.92
CA ILE A 652 23.30 6.76 12.39
C ILE A 652 21.79 6.64 12.44
N GLY A 653 21.12 6.62 11.27
CA GLY A 653 19.67 6.56 11.15
C GLY A 653 19.07 5.18 10.86
N VAL A 654 19.89 4.20 10.50
CA VAL A 654 19.42 2.84 10.15
C VAL A 654 18.81 2.10 11.35
N PRO A 655 17.94 1.10 11.14
CA PRO A 655 17.41 0.25 12.21
C PRO A 655 18.53 -0.47 12.98
N LEU A 656 18.42 -0.48 14.31
CA LEU A 656 19.36 -1.14 15.23
C LEU A 656 18.58 -2.24 15.98
N ILE A 657 18.66 -3.47 15.49
CA ILE A 657 17.89 -4.62 16.02
C ILE A 657 18.68 -5.26 17.17
N PRO A 658 18.13 -5.35 18.40
CA PRO A 658 18.77 -6.04 19.50
C PRO A 658 18.85 -7.55 19.23
N GLY A 659 20.07 -8.09 19.30
CA GLY A 659 20.34 -9.53 19.29
C GLY A 659 20.25 -10.12 20.70
N ILE A 660 19.44 -11.16 20.89
CA ILE A 660 19.17 -11.79 22.19
C ILE A 660 19.47 -13.28 22.11
N MET A 661 20.27 -13.79 23.05
CA MET A 661 20.55 -15.21 23.19
C MET A 661 19.95 -15.73 24.50
N PRO A 662 18.85 -16.49 24.44
CA PRO A 662 18.31 -17.17 25.61
C PRO A 662 19.35 -18.13 26.20
N ILE A 663 19.53 -18.08 27.52
CA ILE A 663 20.46 -18.98 28.21
C ILE A 663 19.76 -20.32 28.39
N THR A 664 20.31 -21.37 27.80
CA THR A 664 19.77 -22.74 27.91
C THR A 664 20.75 -23.71 28.56
N ASN A 665 22.00 -23.29 28.75
CA ASN A 665 23.07 -24.07 29.37
C ASN A 665 24.15 -23.12 29.90
N VAL A 666 24.42 -23.16 31.20
CA VAL A 666 25.32 -22.22 31.89
C VAL A 666 26.77 -22.32 31.37
N PRO A 667 27.40 -23.50 31.30
CA PRO A 667 28.76 -23.63 30.75
C PRO A 667 28.90 -23.11 29.32
N GLN A 668 27.87 -23.32 28.49
CA GLN A 668 27.86 -22.84 27.11
C GLN A 668 27.87 -21.32 27.06
N ILE A 669 27.05 -20.64 27.87
CA ILE A 669 26.98 -19.19 27.82
C ILE A 669 28.22 -18.51 28.40
N GLU A 670 28.83 -19.08 29.44
CA GLU A 670 30.12 -18.59 29.96
C GLU A 670 31.20 -18.62 28.90
N ARG A 671 31.25 -19.68 28.08
CA ARG A 671 32.18 -19.76 26.95
C ARG A 671 31.89 -18.72 25.88
N ILE A 672 30.63 -18.55 25.50
CA ILE A 672 30.22 -17.59 24.46
C ILE A 672 30.56 -16.17 24.90
N THR A 673 30.19 -15.79 26.12
CA THR A 673 30.45 -14.45 26.69
C THR A 673 31.94 -14.16 26.88
N ALA A 674 32.75 -15.17 27.24
CA ALA A 674 34.21 -15.03 27.29
C ALA A 674 34.83 -14.75 25.91
N LEU A 675 34.29 -15.35 24.84
CA LEU A 675 34.77 -15.14 23.47
C LEU A 675 34.28 -13.80 22.90
N SER A 676 33.02 -13.44 23.16
CA SER A 676 32.40 -12.22 22.62
C SER A 676 32.73 -10.97 23.43
N GLY A 677 33.17 -11.13 24.68
CA GLY A 677 33.50 -10.04 25.61
C GLY A 677 32.32 -9.45 26.36
N ASN A 678 31.12 -10.02 26.20
CA ASN A 678 29.88 -9.53 26.81
C ASN A 678 29.78 -9.86 28.30
N GLN A 679 29.15 -8.99 29.06
CA GLN A 679 28.94 -9.16 30.50
C GLN A 679 27.61 -9.85 30.81
N ILE A 680 27.63 -10.72 31.82
CA ILE A 680 26.43 -11.26 32.45
C ILE A 680 26.18 -10.46 33.74
N PRO A 681 25.03 -9.75 33.86
CA PRO A 681 24.67 -8.99 35.04
C PRO A 681 24.75 -9.85 36.31
N ALA A 682 25.18 -9.23 37.41
CA ALA A 682 25.40 -9.94 38.68
C ALA A 682 24.14 -10.68 39.15
N ALA A 683 22.96 -10.07 39.00
CA ALA A 683 21.68 -10.69 39.37
C ALA A 683 21.40 -11.96 38.56
N LEU A 684 21.62 -11.92 37.24
CA LEU A 684 21.48 -13.09 36.37
C LEU A 684 22.51 -14.16 36.70
N ARG A 685 23.77 -13.78 36.92
CA ARG A 685 24.84 -14.72 37.31
C ARG A 685 24.48 -15.49 38.58
N VAL A 686 23.98 -14.80 39.61
CA VAL A 686 23.54 -15.43 40.86
C VAL A 686 22.38 -16.40 40.63
N ALA A 687 21.41 -16.04 39.77
CA ALA A 687 20.30 -16.92 39.43
C ALA A 687 20.77 -18.17 38.67
N LEU A 688 21.68 -18.02 37.70
CA LEU A 688 22.22 -19.13 36.93
C LEU A 688 23.09 -20.07 37.78
N GLU A 689 23.88 -19.54 38.71
CA GLU A 689 24.71 -20.39 39.60
C GLU A 689 23.84 -21.27 40.50
N ARG A 690 22.68 -20.76 40.96
CA ARG A 690 21.71 -21.55 41.74
C ARG A 690 21.07 -22.66 40.93
N ALA A 691 20.96 -22.49 39.62
CA ALA A 691 20.37 -23.45 38.69
C ALA A 691 21.43 -24.26 37.92
N ARG A 692 22.72 -24.17 38.29
CA ARG A 692 23.84 -24.67 37.48
C ARG A 692 23.77 -26.17 37.18
N ASP A 693 23.34 -26.95 38.16
CA ASP A 693 23.28 -28.41 38.11
C ASP A 693 21.90 -28.94 37.67
N ASP A 694 20.96 -28.05 37.33
CA ASP A 694 19.61 -28.36 36.88
C ASP A 694 19.33 -27.65 35.54
N GLU A 695 19.42 -28.40 34.44
CA GLU A 695 19.26 -27.84 33.09
C GLU A 695 17.86 -27.25 32.86
N ASP A 696 16.82 -27.82 33.46
CA ASP A 696 15.45 -27.32 33.32
C ASP A 696 15.30 -26.01 34.10
N ALA A 697 15.83 -25.94 35.33
CA ALA A 697 15.84 -24.70 36.09
C ALA A 697 16.68 -23.60 35.42
N ALA A 698 17.82 -23.95 34.81
CA ALA A 698 18.66 -22.98 34.09
C ALA A 698 17.95 -22.45 32.83
N LEU A 699 17.21 -23.32 32.14
CA LEU A 699 16.35 -22.95 31.03
C LEU A 699 15.24 -21.99 31.47
N ASP A 700 14.55 -22.29 32.57
CA ASP A 700 13.48 -21.43 33.11
C ASP A 700 14.01 -20.04 33.49
N VAL A 701 15.14 -19.97 34.19
CA VAL A 701 15.81 -18.69 34.51
C VAL A 701 16.18 -17.93 33.24
N GLY A 702 16.74 -18.61 32.24
CA GLY A 702 17.12 -18.00 30.97
C GLY A 702 15.94 -17.49 30.15
N VAL A 703 14.83 -18.24 30.11
CA VAL A 703 13.58 -17.85 29.46
C VAL A 703 12.98 -16.65 30.17
N GLU A 704 12.87 -16.68 31.49
CA GLU A 704 12.30 -15.60 32.28
C GLU A 704 13.10 -14.30 32.10
N TRP A 705 14.44 -14.38 32.18
CA TRP A 705 15.31 -13.23 31.96
C TRP A 705 15.13 -12.64 30.56
N ALA A 706 15.22 -13.49 29.53
CA ALA A 706 15.09 -13.06 28.14
C ALA A 706 13.68 -12.53 27.84
N THR A 707 12.62 -13.06 28.45
CA THR A 707 11.26 -12.50 28.34
C THR A 707 11.22 -11.07 28.88
N ARG A 708 11.71 -10.84 30.11
CA ARG A 708 11.74 -9.48 30.70
C ARG A 708 12.57 -8.52 29.85
N GLN A 709 13.74 -8.99 29.41
CA GLN A 709 14.65 -8.24 28.56
C GLN A 709 13.97 -7.82 27.25
N CYS A 710 13.40 -8.77 26.51
CA CYS A 710 12.67 -8.50 25.28
C CYS A 710 11.48 -7.57 25.51
N ALA A 711 10.71 -7.78 26.58
CA ALA A 711 9.51 -7.00 26.85
C ALA A 711 9.82 -5.52 27.06
N GLU A 712 10.88 -5.20 27.83
CA GLU A 712 11.34 -3.83 28.02
C GLU A 712 11.89 -3.21 26.73
N LEU A 713 12.68 -3.95 25.95
CA LEU A 713 13.21 -3.49 24.66
C LEU A 713 12.07 -3.08 23.71
N LEU A 714 11.04 -3.94 23.59
CA LEU A 714 9.90 -3.69 22.72
C LEU A 714 9.05 -2.51 23.21
N ARG A 715 8.77 -2.42 24.51
CA ARG A 715 8.06 -1.27 25.11
C ARG A 715 8.79 0.06 24.89
N SER A 716 10.11 0.00 24.86
CA SER A 716 10.98 1.16 24.65
C SER A 716 11.21 1.50 23.18
N GLY A 717 10.50 0.83 22.26
CA GLY A 717 10.49 1.16 20.83
C GLY A 717 11.60 0.50 20.01
N ALA A 718 12.22 -0.59 20.49
CA ALA A 718 13.11 -1.39 19.66
C ALA A 718 12.37 -1.87 18.38
N PRO A 719 13.02 -1.88 17.21
CA PRO A 719 12.36 -2.22 15.94
C PRO A 719 11.94 -3.71 15.83
N GLY A 720 12.37 -4.54 16.79
CA GLY A 720 12.19 -5.98 16.78
C GLY A 720 13.16 -6.67 17.73
N ILE A 721 13.19 -8.00 17.71
CA ILE A 721 14.17 -8.84 18.42
C ILE A 721 14.76 -9.84 17.44
N HIS A 722 16.08 -10.00 17.46
CA HIS A 722 16.78 -11.04 16.73
C HIS A 722 17.28 -12.12 17.69
N PHE A 723 16.75 -13.34 17.61
CA PHE A 723 17.13 -14.41 18.53
C PHE A 723 18.24 -15.31 17.96
N TYR A 724 19.29 -15.48 18.74
CA TYR A 724 20.31 -16.51 18.51
C TYR A 724 19.79 -17.85 19.03
N THR A 725 19.25 -18.68 18.12
CA THR A 725 18.51 -19.90 18.51
C THR A 725 19.40 -21.10 18.80
N LEU A 726 20.65 -21.08 18.33
CA LEU A 726 21.56 -22.21 18.35
C LEU A 726 20.93 -23.49 17.74
N ASN A 727 20.10 -23.33 16.71
CA ASN A 727 19.31 -24.38 16.06
C ASN A 727 18.31 -25.11 16.99
N LYS A 728 17.92 -24.51 18.12
CA LYS A 728 16.91 -25.01 19.07
C LYS A 728 15.69 -24.09 19.12
N SER A 729 14.50 -24.66 19.29
CA SER A 729 13.22 -23.92 19.35
C SER A 729 12.60 -23.70 20.75
N PRO A 730 12.79 -24.55 21.79
CA PRO A 730 12.00 -24.46 23.02
C PRO A 730 12.06 -23.10 23.74
N ALA A 731 13.27 -22.60 24.04
CA ALA A 731 13.46 -21.35 24.77
C ALA A 731 12.86 -20.15 24.02
N THR A 732 13.21 -20.00 22.74
CA THR A 732 12.72 -18.92 21.89
C THR A 732 11.19 -18.93 21.75
N ARG A 733 10.59 -20.14 21.66
CA ARG A 733 9.14 -20.28 21.59
C ARG A 733 8.46 -19.89 22.91
N ALA A 734 9.00 -20.31 24.05
CA ALA A 734 8.48 -19.91 25.36
C ALA A 734 8.54 -18.38 25.54
N ILE A 735 9.65 -17.76 25.15
CA ILE A 735 9.80 -16.30 25.18
C ILE A 735 8.75 -15.62 24.29
N PHE A 736 8.57 -16.12 23.05
CA PHE A 736 7.58 -15.56 22.13
C PHE A 736 6.15 -15.69 22.67
N GLU A 737 5.79 -16.85 23.23
CA GLU A 737 4.48 -17.09 23.84
C GLU A 737 4.23 -16.13 25.02
N ASN A 738 5.23 -15.91 25.88
CA ASN A 738 5.15 -14.94 26.98
C ASN A 738 4.93 -13.51 26.47
N LEU A 739 5.70 -13.07 25.47
CA LEU A 739 5.55 -11.75 24.87
C LEU A 739 4.20 -11.57 24.17
N GLY A 740 3.66 -12.64 23.58
CA GLY A 740 2.33 -12.65 22.97
C GLY A 740 1.21 -12.49 24.00
N ALA A 741 1.36 -13.12 25.17
CA ALA A 741 0.44 -12.96 26.30
C ALA A 741 0.43 -11.51 26.85
N GLU A 742 1.56 -10.80 26.76
CA GLU A 742 1.67 -9.38 27.11
C GLU A 742 1.21 -8.42 25.98
N GLY A 743 0.77 -8.95 24.83
CA GLY A 743 0.34 -8.15 23.68
C GLY A 743 1.47 -7.39 22.98
N LEU A 744 2.72 -7.79 23.20
CA LEU A 744 3.91 -7.14 22.64
C LEU A 744 4.30 -7.71 21.27
N VAL A 745 3.90 -8.94 20.96
CA VAL A 745 4.08 -9.57 19.64
C VAL A 745 2.76 -10.23 19.22
N GLY A 746 2.60 -10.54 17.93
CA GLY A 746 1.41 -11.24 17.44
C GLY A 746 1.25 -12.62 18.09
N THR A 747 0.05 -12.98 18.53
CA THR A 747 -0.23 -14.33 19.05
C THR A 747 -0.16 -15.37 17.92
N PRO A 748 0.42 -16.56 18.15
CA PRO A 748 0.42 -17.64 17.16
C PRO A 748 -1.00 -17.96 16.70
N ALA A 749 -1.21 -18.22 15.41
CA ALA A 749 -2.51 -18.68 14.92
C ALA A 749 -2.94 -19.93 15.73
N PRO A 750 -4.21 -20.03 16.16
CA PRO A 750 -4.66 -21.19 16.93
C PRO A 750 -4.42 -22.46 16.11
N ARG A 751 -3.79 -23.47 16.71
CA ARG A 751 -3.69 -24.80 16.10
C ARG A 751 -5.12 -25.26 15.80
N LEU A 752 -5.43 -25.50 14.54
CA LEU A 752 -6.61 -26.30 14.18
C LEU A 752 -6.47 -27.61 14.95
N ALA A 753 -7.34 -27.83 15.93
CA ALA A 753 -7.37 -29.06 16.69
C ALA A 753 -7.55 -30.21 15.69
N THR A 754 -6.59 -31.13 15.66
CA THR A 754 -6.78 -32.41 15.00
C THR A 754 -8.04 -33.05 15.58
N PRO A 755 -9.01 -33.52 14.77
CA PRO A 755 -10.16 -34.21 15.29
C PRO A 755 -9.67 -35.44 16.05
N SER A 756 -9.86 -35.41 17.37
CA SER A 756 -9.79 -36.60 18.21
C SER A 756 -10.64 -37.68 17.55
N ALA A 757 -10.03 -38.82 17.24
CA ALA A 757 -10.75 -40.02 16.86
C ALA A 757 -11.79 -40.32 17.96
N ILE A 758 -13.06 -40.08 17.65
CA ILE A 758 -14.18 -40.54 18.45
C ILE A 758 -14.77 -41.74 17.71
N ARG A 759 -14.40 -42.91 18.25
CA ARG A 759 -14.91 -44.28 18.07
C ARG A 759 -14.97 -44.88 16.68
#